data_AF-A0A817G254-F1
#
_entry.id   AF-A0A817G254-F1
#
_cell.length_a   1.000
_cell.length_b   1.000
_cell.length_c   1.000
_cell.angle_alpha   90.00
_cell.angle_beta   90.00
_cell.angle_gamma   90.00
#
_symmetry.space_group_name_H-M   'P 1'
#
loop_
_entity.id
_entity.type
_entity.pdbx_description
1 polymer ?
#
loop_
_entity_poly.entity_id
_entity_poly.type
_entity_poly.pdbx_seq_one_letter_code
_entity_poly.pdbx_strand_id
1 'polypeptide(L)'
;MYNSEQTDDKVSDNDLQKPNIYNQYLPYYESIKRQRLESFKEICENLSRLIQSQELQPGFPLWSSRLQNFISLYGFSFTKTNHIKLINFYLSILSIKNLNYASANICFDTLTQLTRRTRMITRNDLIIDWRIFYVWSKLVLFNHDESYSLVSISKHIVNSFVFCVRNCRPYFSVTATQEILDEFRPYLCPFDTVCRDVIGYLDMFLPVHLPPELHHQGCKLWLSEFLDIWETVYNNPTWEQNLISLFSFVAWCNIGYIDWEPWLARIFTKILKNFSLPVGNVELKKSTEHYSIPVVATWIVAMMGNHSSCIKYLRDLLSAIKNFYHPSNTGDFQTELVSFLSMLAQAFVDRVYFERTTDPVWYFNPPESHRLHDEDINNFVNCLKECTFISIFNKYHLDLAAETCHYLSQLRPELIIPSLVELLFSSIDNMTEPYRFTSIITCLTGMTGQIVRQTLNFPQGQTFVLPLLISVLPGIDANDFKKTSVTFQFLNAILMLIACVDCSSAVNQRNDLTEIEKEVCLSTAKFEDFISEFLNRIFQMIDTLSTEISDAFIITIDSKMENHQINLELTSVISSIVQQCSKKIFHSLISLFSFVAWCNIGYIDWEPWLARIFTRILKNLSLPVGNVELTKETQNYSIPVVATWIVAMMGNHSSCIQYLRDLLTAIKIFYHPSNTGEFQIELVSFLSMLAQTFVDRVYFERTTEPVWYFNPPKSHRLRDEDINDFVNCLKECAFISIFNKNHLDLAAETCQYLSQLRPELIVPPLVELFVLFNLFFALLIVSLLIRLFSSIDNMTEPHRFTSIITCLTGMTRQIIRQTSNFSQGQAFVLPLLISVLPGIDTNDFKKTSITFQFLNAILMLITCVDCSSAVNTRNDLSEIEKEVCLSTAKFEDFISELLNRIFQMINTLSTEMSDALIIPIDSKMENHQIGVELTSMVREKIINYLATYSFSLKTNKLLTGLIQAILKSNPVETLKYLLLQTYERIEKILNQSDMFILNDHKGDPELTWCLILFSELVGAHGDTLIIYKSMILSIFHRCIHIIHKDSYKAMAKAAKNLLKSLSYVYPIDYRLTVENITEPFTDFLPIRAWGQYVEYDKLNVKFHIPNEEEINFACEFVETFMYLELKMLNEKCTKMSNDERLRSLTLIHHIAIGCLRMVPRIESKEVQNLVSSIVPYDSKIQAQYSLYVKEPKFKENLRMHLLIDIGNLIDHLIAYHSDDASSIKIALKIYSLSSMYYGTFEQNINKLCNDDLKKH
;
A
#
# COMPACT_ATOMS: atom_id res chain seq x y z
N MET A 1 -6.89 -10.75 -43.13
CA MET A 1 -5.62 -11.09 -42.45
C MET A 1 -5.14 -12.51 -42.76
N TYR A 2 -5.98 -13.45 -43.21
CA TYR A 2 -5.52 -14.75 -43.72
C TYR A 2 -5.33 -14.71 -45.24
N ASN A 3 -4.10 -14.44 -45.67
CA ASN A 3 -3.45 -14.97 -46.87
C ASN A 3 -2.06 -14.33 -46.96
N SER A 4 -1.17 -14.79 -46.10
CA SER A 4 0.26 -14.77 -46.36
C SER A 4 0.87 -15.90 -45.55
N GLU A 5 0.99 -17.06 -46.18
CA GLU A 5 2.19 -17.87 -46.00
C GLU A 5 3.40 -16.95 -46.28
N GLN A 6 3.86 -16.24 -45.26
CA GLN A 6 5.21 -15.73 -45.21
C GLN A 6 5.87 -16.50 -44.08
N THR A 7 6.63 -17.50 -44.51
CA THR A 7 7.95 -17.87 -44.01
C THR A 7 8.40 -17.17 -42.73
N ASP A 8 8.99 -17.95 -41.83
CA ASP A 8 9.85 -17.53 -40.71
C ASP A 8 11.01 -16.60 -41.16
N ASP A 9 10.68 -15.41 -41.67
CA ASP A 9 11.64 -14.37 -41.97
C ASP A 9 11.85 -13.56 -40.69
N LYS A 10 13.11 -13.53 -40.26
CA LYS A 10 13.62 -12.80 -39.10
C LYS A 10 13.14 -11.34 -39.12
N VAL A 11 12.02 -11.04 -38.47
CA VAL A 11 11.61 -9.65 -38.19
C VAL A 11 12.70 -9.04 -37.32
N SER A 12 13.49 -8.14 -37.89
CA SER A 12 14.55 -7.47 -37.16
C SER A 12 13.92 -6.47 -36.19
N ASP A 13 14.53 -6.23 -35.02
CA ASP A 13 14.03 -5.21 -34.08
C ASP A 13 13.94 -3.80 -34.74
N ASN A 14 14.64 -3.57 -35.86
CA ASN A 14 14.60 -2.34 -36.65
C ASN A 14 13.30 -2.15 -37.46
N ASP A 15 12.57 -3.22 -37.74
CA ASP A 15 11.30 -3.16 -38.50
C ASP A 15 10.09 -2.85 -37.60
N LEU A 16 10.30 -2.84 -36.27
CA LEU A 16 9.26 -2.61 -35.28
C LEU A 16 9.03 -1.12 -35.03
N GLN A 17 7.76 -0.72 -34.98
CA GLN A 17 7.39 0.65 -34.71
C GLN A 17 7.52 0.99 -33.21
N LYS A 18 8.50 1.83 -32.85
CA LYS A 18 8.66 2.48 -31.53
C LYS A 18 8.42 1.56 -30.32
N PRO A 19 9.32 0.59 -30.07
CA PRO A 19 9.26 -0.22 -28.85
C PRO A 19 9.43 0.64 -27.59
N ASN A 20 8.93 0.16 -26.45
CA ASN A 20 9.19 0.80 -25.16
C ASN A 20 10.68 0.69 -24.80
N ILE A 21 11.37 1.83 -24.75
CA ILE A 21 12.82 1.94 -24.55
C ILE A 21 13.23 1.37 -23.18
N TYR A 22 12.38 1.54 -22.16
CA TYR A 22 12.68 1.09 -20.80
C TYR A 22 12.86 -0.42 -20.68
N ASN A 23 12.22 -1.20 -21.56
CA ASN A 23 12.32 -2.66 -21.55
C ASN A 23 13.76 -3.13 -21.82
N GLN A 24 14.58 -2.35 -22.52
CA GLN A 24 15.98 -2.68 -22.85
C GLN A 24 16.90 -2.67 -21.63
N TYR A 25 16.53 -1.93 -20.57
CA TYR A 25 17.33 -1.81 -19.35
C TYR A 25 16.99 -2.87 -18.30
N LEU A 26 16.02 -3.77 -18.59
CA LEU A 26 15.63 -4.83 -17.66
C LEU A 26 16.59 -6.04 -17.76
N PRO A 27 16.95 -6.69 -16.62
CA PRO A 27 17.90 -7.82 -16.61
C PRO A 27 17.48 -9.03 -17.46
N TYR A 28 16.19 -9.16 -17.77
CA TYR A 28 15.57 -10.29 -18.48
C TYR A 28 14.98 -9.90 -19.84
N TYR A 29 15.53 -8.85 -20.49
CA TYR A 29 15.07 -8.33 -21.78
C TYR A 29 14.97 -9.38 -22.90
N GLU A 30 15.88 -10.37 -22.94
CA GLU A 30 15.83 -11.45 -23.94
C GLU A 30 14.57 -12.33 -23.82
N SER A 31 14.08 -12.57 -22.60
CA SER A 31 12.81 -13.30 -22.39
C SER A 31 11.61 -12.47 -22.87
N ILE A 32 11.66 -11.16 -22.64
CA ILE A 32 10.62 -10.21 -23.05
C ILE A 32 10.49 -10.16 -24.57
N LYS A 33 11.61 -10.21 -25.31
CA LYS A 33 11.59 -10.21 -26.78
C LYS A 33 10.77 -11.38 -27.34
N ARG A 34 10.96 -12.58 -26.79
CA ARG A 34 10.25 -13.81 -27.20
C ARG A 34 8.77 -13.72 -26.86
N GLN A 35 8.45 -13.41 -25.60
CA GLN A 35 7.08 -13.31 -25.12
C GLN A 35 6.26 -12.29 -25.91
N ARG A 36 6.86 -11.15 -26.24
CA ARG A 36 6.26 -10.09 -27.06
C ARG A 36 5.80 -10.60 -28.42
N LEU A 37 6.64 -11.36 -29.13
CA LEU A 37 6.31 -11.88 -30.46
C LEU A 37 5.19 -12.91 -30.40
N GLU A 38 5.25 -13.82 -29.43
CA GLU A 38 4.23 -14.86 -29.21
C GLU A 38 2.88 -14.23 -28.85
N SER A 39 2.87 -13.29 -27.90
CA SER A 39 1.65 -12.59 -27.47
C SER A 39 1.00 -11.80 -28.60
N PHE A 40 1.78 -11.10 -29.44
CA PHE A 40 1.22 -10.35 -30.56
C PHE A 40 0.60 -11.28 -31.61
N LYS A 41 1.27 -12.40 -31.92
CA LYS A 41 0.75 -13.41 -32.84
C LYS A 41 -0.57 -13.99 -32.33
N GLU A 42 -0.64 -14.36 -31.06
CA GLU A 42 -1.85 -14.87 -30.41
C GLU A 42 -3.02 -13.86 -30.48
N ILE A 43 -2.76 -12.58 -30.22
CA ILE A 43 -3.76 -11.51 -30.32
C ILE A 43 -4.31 -11.41 -31.75
N CYS A 44 -3.45 -11.35 -32.76
CA CYS A 44 -3.87 -11.24 -34.15
C CYS A 44 -4.66 -12.46 -34.63
N GLU A 45 -4.23 -13.66 -34.27
CA GLU A 45 -4.93 -14.90 -34.61
C GLU A 45 -6.35 -14.92 -34.04
N ASN A 46 -6.50 -14.61 -32.76
CA ASN A 46 -7.81 -14.66 -32.11
C ASN A 46 -8.73 -13.50 -32.52
N LEU A 47 -8.20 -12.28 -32.75
CA LEU A 47 -8.98 -11.20 -33.36
C LEU A 47 -9.48 -11.57 -34.77
N SER A 48 -8.67 -12.27 -35.57
CA SER A 48 -9.07 -12.70 -36.91
C SER A 48 -10.14 -13.81 -36.89
N ARG A 49 -10.04 -14.76 -35.95
CA ARG A 49 -11.04 -15.82 -35.75
C ARG A 49 -12.41 -15.24 -35.38
N LEU A 50 -12.45 -14.21 -34.53
CA LEU A 50 -13.68 -13.50 -34.15
C LEU A 50 -14.47 -13.00 -35.36
N ILE A 51 -13.80 -12.40 -36.35
CA ILE A 51 -14.50 -11.90 -37.55
C ILE A 51 -14.92 -13.02 -38.49
N GLN A 52 -14.04 -14.00 -38.74
CA GLN A 52 -14.38 -15.16 -39.60
C GLN A 52 -15.66 -15.86 -39.14
N SER A 53 -15.86 -15.78 -37.84
CA SER A 53 -16.93 -16.41 -37.13
C SER A 53 -18.20 -15.57 -36.99
N GLN A 54 -18.14 -14.27 -37.29
CA GLN A 54 -19.23 -13.28 -37.11
C GLN A 54 -19.72 -13.12 -35.66
N GLU A 55 -18.98 -13.68 -34.71
CA GLU A 55 -19.34 -13.75 -33.30
C GLU A 55 -18.43 -12.81 -32.51
N LEU A 56 -18.80 -11.52 -32.48
CA LEU A 56 -17.96 -10.46 -31.91
C LEU A 56 -17.80 -10.59 -30.41
N GLN A 57 -18.80 -11.08 -29.70
CA GLN A 57 -18.84 -10.93 -28.26
C GLN A 57 -19.21 -12.27 -27.64
N PRO A 58 -18.66 -12.64 -26.49
CA PRO A 58 -17.87 -11.78 -25.62
C PRO A 58 -16.38 -11.60 -26.01
N GLY A 59 -15.81 -12.37 -26.95
CA GLY A 59 -14.36 -12.40 -27.22
C GLY A 59 -13.68 -11.10 -27.70
N PHE A 60 -14.36 -10.23 -28.44
CA PHE A 60 -13.80 -8.98 -28.94
C PHE A 60 -13.32 -8.03 -27.83
N PRO A 61 -14.10 -7.77 -26.76
CA PRO A 61 -13.62 -7.06 -25.59
C PRO A 61 -12.33 -7.60 -24.99
N LEU A 62 -12.24 -8.91 -24.78
CA LEU A 62 -11.09 -9.55 -24.15
C LEU A 62 -9.82 -9.36 -24.97
N TRP A 63 -9.87 -9.66 -26.26
CA TRP A 63 -8.70 -9.59 -27.14
C TRP A 63 -8.32 -8.16 -27.50
N SER A 64 -9.29 -7.25 -27.56
CA SER A 64 -9.01 -5.80 -27.69
C SER A 64 -8.35 -5.24 -26.43
N SER A 65 -8.80 -5.63 -25.23
CA SER A 65 -8.13 -5.26 -23.98
C SER A 65 -6.71 -5.81 -23.89
N ARG A 66 -6.48 -7.06 -24.33
CA ARG A 66 -5.12 -7.62 -24.44
C ARG A 66 -4.24 -6.84 -25.42
N LEU A 67 -4.78 -6.36 -26.54
CA LEU A 67 -4.06 -5.48 -27.47
C LEU A 67 -3.72 -4.13 -26.83
N GLN A 68 -4.66 -3.51 -26.11
CA GLN A 68 -4.41 -2.24 -25.41
C GLN A 68 -3.30 -2.39 -24.35
N ASN A 69 -3.32 -3.49 -23.58
CA ASN A 69 -2.29 -3.84 -22.61
C ASN A 69 -0.95 -4.18 -23.27
N PHE A 70 -0.97 -4.83 -24.43
CA PHE A 70 0.23 -5.07 -25.21
C PHE A 70 0.90 -3.75 -25.60
N ILE A 71 0.11 -2.77 -26.07
CA ILE A 71 0.63 -1.45 -26.46
C ILE A 71 1.16 -0.67 -25.24
N SER A 72 0.53 -0.80 -24.06
CA SER A 72 1.01 -0.12 -22.86
C SER A 72 2.33 -0.69 -22.33
N LEU A 73 2.50 -2.02 -22.35
CA LEU A 73 3.72 -2.70 -21.87
C LEU A 73 4.87 -2.62 -22.87
N TYR A 74 4.61 -2.91 -24.14
CA TYR A 74 5.63 -3.10 -25.16
C TYR A 74 5.72 -1.95 -26.17
N GLY A 75 4.81 -0.97 -26.13
CA GLY A 75 4.68 0.02 -27.19
C GLY A 75 4.06 -0.55 -28.46
N PHE A 76 4.25 0.12 -29.59
CA PHE A 76 3.69 -0.29 -30.89
C PHE A 76 4.46 -1.45 -31.54
N SER A 77 5.18 -2.28 -30.79
CA SER A 77 6.19 -3.28 -31.20
C SER A 77 5.71 -4.33 -32.23
N PHE A 78 5.27 -3.88 -33.39
CA PHE A 78 4.76 -4.56 -34.56
C PHE A 78 5.04 -3.68 -35.79
N THR A 79 5.00 -4.28 -36.97
CA THR A 79 5.31 -3.62 -38.25
C THR A 79 4.24 -2.60 -38.67
N LYS A 80 4.61 -1.59 -39.46
CA LYS A 80 3.68 -0.60 -40.05
C LYS A 80 2.51 -1.22 -40.82
N THR A 81 2.76 -2.31 -41.54
CA THR A 81 1.73 -3.05 -42.29
C THR A 81 0.66 -3.64 -41.37
N ASN A 82 1.08 -4.30 -40.28
CA ASN A 82 0.17 -4.82 -39.26
C ASN A 82 -0.59 -3.71 -38.53
N HIS A 83 0.03 -2.56 -38.30
CA HIS A 83 -0.63 -1.39 -37.72
C HIS A 83 -1.82 -0.93 -38.59
N ILE A 84 -1.61 -0.73 -39.89
CA ILE A 84 -2.67 -0.33 -40.84
C ILE A 84 -3.77 -1.40 -40.89
N LYS A 85 -3.41 -2.68 -40.92
CA LYS A 85 -4.38 -3.78 -40.89
C LYS A 85 -5.24 -3.77 -39.62
N LEU A 86 -4.67 -3.47 -38.45
CA LEU A 86 -5.42 -3.35 -37.20
C LEU A 86 -6.40 -2.16 -37.26
N ILE A 87 -5.99 -1.00 -37.78
CA ILE A 87 -6.91 0.15 -37.92
C ILE A 87 -8.08 -0.20 -38.83
N ASN A 88 -7.80 -0.75 -40.02
CA ASN A 88 -8.84 -1.16 -40.97
C ASN A 88 -9.75 -2.26 -40.38
N PHE A 89 -9.19 -3.15 -39.55
CA PHE A 89 -9.95 -4.15 -38.81
C PHE A 89 -10.98 -3.50 -37.88
N TYR A 90 -10.57 -2.57 -37.01
CA TYR A 90 -11.51 -1.90 -36.10
C TYR A 90 -12.52 -0.99 -36.84
N LEU A 91 -12.13 -0.35 -37.94
CA LEU A 91 -13.06 0.41 -38.80
C LEU A 91 -14.11 -0.49 -39.46
N SER A 92 -13.72 -1.69 -39.90
CA SER A 92 -14.64 -2.66 -40.47
C SER A 92 -15.67 -3.16 -39.46
N ILE A 93 -15.28 -3.32 -38.19
CA ILE A 93 -16.19 -3.69 -37.10
C ILE A 93 -17.20 -2.58 -36.82
N LEU A 94 -16.77 -1.31 -36.82
CA LEU A 94 -17.69 -0.17 -36.67
C LEU A 94 -18.71 -0.05 -37.81
N SER A 95 -18.43 -0.64 -38.98
CA SER A 95 -19.34 -0.62 -40.13
C SER A 95 -20.44 -1.71 -40.05
N ILE A 96 -20.39 -2.58 -39.03
CA ILE A 96 -21.40 -3.63 -38.82
C ILE A 96 -22.70 -2.99 -38.35
N LYS A 97 -23.80 -3.30 -39.04
CA LYS A 97 -25.15 -2.83 -38.68
C LYS A 97 -25.55 -3.39 -37.31
N ASN A 98 -26.14 -2.55 -36.45
CA ASN A 98 -26.61 -2.90 -35.10
C ASN A 98 -25.52 -3.40 -34.12
N LEU A 99 -24.28 -2.92 -34.24
CA LEU A 99 -23.25 -3.17 -33.23
C LEU A 99 -23.67 -2.56 -31.87
N ASN A 100 -23.38 -3.26 -30.76
CA ASN A 100 -23.67 -2.74 -29.43
C ASN A 100 -22.73 -1.58 -29.04
N TYR A 101 -23.21 -0.67 -28.18
CA TYR A 101 -22.43 0.51 -27.74
C TYR A 101 -21.14 0.13 -26.99
N ALA A 102 -21.13 -1.00 -26.28
CA ALA A 102 -19.95 -1.48 -25.55
C ALA A 102 -18.81 -1.88 -26.49
N SER A 103 -19.08 -2.65 -27.56
CA SER A 103 -18.05 -2.97 -28.57
C SER A 103 -17.64 -1.73 -29.35
N ALA A 104 -18.58 -0.84 -29.67
CA ALA A 104 -18.26 0.42 -30.33
C ALA A 104 -17.31 1.26 -29.47
N ASN A 105 -17.53 1.35 -28.16
CA ASN A 105 -16.62 2.05 -27.25
C ASN A 105 -15.21 1.45 -27.28
N ILE A 106 -15.09 0.12 -27.27
CA ILE A 106 -13.80 -0.57 -27.35
C ILE A 106 -13.10 -0.28 -28.69
N CYS A 107 -13.85 -0.22 -29.80
CA CYS A 107 -13.33 0.24 -31.07
C CYS A 107 -12.84 1.69 -30.99
N PHE A 108 -13.61 2.60 -30.38
CA PHE A 108 -13.24 4.02 -30.25
C PHE A 108 -11.96 4.19 -29.44
N ASP A 109 -11.83 3.50 -28.31
CA ASP A 109 -10.65 3.54 -27.44
C ASP A 109 -9.41 2.94 -28.14
N THR A 110 -9.59 1.82 -28.84
CA THR A 110 -8.48 1.14 -29.52
C THR A 110 -8.04 1.91 -30.76
N LEU A 111 -8.98 2.40 -31.59
CA LEU A 111 -8.67 3.26 -32.75
C LEU A 111 -7.99 4.54 -32.30
N THR A 112 -8.47 5.15 -31.22
CA THR A 112 -7.79 6.26 -30.57
C THR A 112 -6.34 5.92 -30.26
N GLN A 113 -6.08 4.82 -29.55
CA GLN A 113 -4.72 4.44 -29.15
C GLN A 113 -3.82 4.19 -30.37
N LEU A 114 -4.35 3.56 -31.42
CA LEU A 114 -3.63 3.28 -32.67
C LEU A 114 -3.34 4.56 -33.48
N THR A 115 -4.30 5.48 -33.56
CA THR A 115 -4.20 6.69 -34.39
C THR A 115 -3.59 7.91 -33.68
N ARG A 116 -3.50 7.90 -32.34
CA ARG A 116 -2.97 9.00 -31.51
C ARG A 116 -1.58 9.49 -31.94
N ARG A 117 -0.72 8.59 -32.42
CA ARG A 117 0.63 8.95 -32.90
C ARG A 117 0.63 9.09 -34.42
N THR A 118 0.09 10.21 -34.88
CA THR A 118 -0.02 10.58 -36.30
C THR A 118 1.32 10.58 -37.07
N ARG A 119 2.47 10.58 -36.39
CA ARG A 119 3.80 10.41 -37.00
C ARG A 119 4.04 9.02 -37.60
N MET A 120 3.31 8.01 -37.13
CA MET A 120 3.59 6.59 -37.45
C MET A 120 2.91 6.11 -38.74
N ILE A 121 1.84 6.78 -39.13
CA ILE A 121 1.03 6.49 -40.32
C ILE A 121 0.74 7.82 -41.01
N THR A 122 1.05 7.91 -42.29
CA THR A 122 0.78 9.09 -43.11
C THR A 122 -0.55 8.95 -43.83
N ARG A 123 -1.08 10.06 -44.35
CA ARG A 123 -2.30 10.06 -45.19
C ARG A 123 -2.18 9.20 -46.46
N ASN A 124 -0.97 9.03 -46.99
CA ASN A 124 -0.74 8.15 -48.14
C ASN A 124 -0.88 6.66 -47.77
N ASP A 125 -0.72 6.33 -46.49
CA ASP A 125 -0.81 4.96 -46.00
C ASP A 125 -2.25 4.54 -45.63
N LEU A 126 -3.10 5.51 -45.25
CA LEU A 126 -4.42 5.25 -44.70
C LEU A 126 -5.44 6.32 -45.14
N ILE A 127 -6.56 5.85 -45.70
CA ILE A 127 -7.73 6.68 -46.04
C ILE A 127 -8.95 6.08 -45.33
N ILE A 128 -9.69 6.92 -44.61
CA ILE A 128 -10.87 6.53 -43.84
C ILE A 128 -12.12 7.23 -44.42
N ASP A 129 -13.21 6.50 -44.54
CA ASP A 129 -14.52 7.08 -44.88
C ASP A 129 -15.18 7.68 -43.62
N TRP A 130 -15.47 8.98 -43.67
CA TRP A 130 -16.09 9.72 -42.57
C TRP A 130 -17.53 9.28 -42.30
N ARG A 131 -18.23 8.71 -43.31
CA ARG A 131 -19.63 8.26 -43.20
C ARG A 131 -19.82 7.20 -42.13
N ILE A 132 -18.80 6.36 -41.88
CA ILE A 132 -18.81 5.35 -40.80
C ILE A 132 -19.10 6.04 -39.46
N PHE A 133 -18.35 7.09 -39.16
CA PHE A 133 -18.50 7.83 -37.91
C PHE A 133 -19.75 8.71 -37.89
N TYR A 134 -20.20 9.23 -39.04
CA TYR A 134 -21.43 10.01 -39.13
C TYR A 134 -22.66 9.19 -38.70
N VAL A 135 -22.75 7.92 -39.13
CA VAL A 135 -23.81 7.02 -38.68
C VAL A 135 -23.78 6.87 -37.15
N TRP A 136 -22.60 6.67 -36.57
CA TRP A 136 -22.43 6.56 -35.12
C TRP A 136 -22.74 7.85 -34.36
N SER A 137 -22.44 9.01 -34.94
CA SER A 137 -22.74 10.28 -34.28
C SER A 137 -24.24 10.50 -34.08
N LYS A 138 -25.09 10.03 -34.99
CA LYS A 138 -26.55 10.06 -34.82
C LYS A 138 -27.01 9.15 -33.68
N LEU A 139 -26.36 7.99 -33.53
CA LEU A 139 -26.67 7.01 -32.48
C LEU A 139 -26.16 7.40 -31.09
N VAL A 140 -25.01 8.08 -31.00
CA VAL A 140 -24.32 8.37 -29.74
C VAL A 140 -24.62 9.77 -29.20
N LEU A 141 -24.74 10.78 -30.07
CA LEU A 141 -24.87 12.18 -29.65
C LEU A 141 -26.31 12.72 -29.72
N PHE A 142 -27.13 12.18 -30.63
CA PHE A 142 -28.46 12.72 -30.96
C PHE A 142 -29.53 11.63 -30.90
N ASN A 143 -29.40 10.70 -29.95
CA ASN A 143 -30.35 9.63 -29.81
C ASN A 143 -31.70 10.18 -29.32
N HIS A 144 -32.68 10.31 -30.21
CA HIS A 144 -34.03 10.77 -29.86
C HIS A 144 -34.66 9.93 -28.75
N ASP A 145 -34.29 8.66 -28.64
CA ASP A 145 -34.76 7.71 -27.62
C ASP A 145 -34.25 8.03 -26.20
N GLU A 146 -33.17 8.81 -26.06
CA GLU A 146 -32.67 9.27 -24.76
C GLU A 146 -33.59 10.32 -24.13
N SER A 147 -34.24 11.16 -24.95
CA SER A 147 -35.25 12.12 -24.47
C SER A 147 -36.52 11.44 -23.93
N TYR A 148 -36.77 10.19 -24.34
CA TYR A 148 -37.82 9.31 -23.84
C TYR A 148 -37.31 8.32 -22.76
N SER A 149 -36.05 8.44 -22.31
CA SER A 149 -35.39 7.54 -21.35
C SER A 149 -35.34 6.07 -21.76
N LEU A 150 -35.42 5.76 -23.05
CA LEU A 150 -35.41 4.38 -23.56
C LEU A 150 -33.99 3.80 -23.66
N VAL A 151 -32.96 4.66 -23.78
CA VAL A 151 -31.54 4.30 -23.80
C VAL A 151 -30.76 5.32 -22.98
N SER A 152 -29.87 4.86 -22.08
CA SER A 152 -28.94 5.72 -21.35
C SER A 152 -27.52 5.50 -21.86
N ILE A 153 -26.93 6.54 -22.46
CA ILE A 153 -25.54 6.50 -22.95
C ILE A 153 -24.65 7.17 -21.91
N SER A 154 -23.57 6.51 -21.50
CA SER A 154 -22.64 7.10 -20.55
C SER A 154 -21.83 8.23 -21.19
N LYS A 155 -21.54 9.29 -20.43
CA LYS A 155 -20.65 10.38 -20.86
C LYS A 155 -19.27 9.88 -21.32
N HIS A 156 -18.82 8.75 -20.80
CA HIS A 156 -17.57 8.11 -21.22
C HIS A 156 -17.61 7.69 -22.69
N ILE A 157 -18.68 7.05 -23.15
CA ILE A 157 -18.81 6.58 -24.54
C ILE A 157 -18.84 7.77 -25.50
N VAL A 158 -19.57 8.82 -25.12
CA VAL A 158 -19.61 10.08 -25.87
C VAL A 158 -18.20 10.68 -26.02
N ASN A 159 -17.46 10.80 -24.92
CA ASN A 159 -16.10 11.36 -24.95
C ASN A 159 -15.13 10.50 -25.77
N SER A 160 -15.21 9.17 -25.63
CA SER A 160 -14.36 8.22 -26.35
C SER A 160 -14.62 8.26 -27.86
N PHE A 161 -15.90 8.36 -28.25
CA PHE A 161 -16.30 8.56 -29.64
C PHE A 161 -15.75 9.87 -30.23
N VAL A 162 -16.00 11.01 -29.56
CA VAL A 162 -15.54 12.33 -30.04
C VAL A 162 -14.01 12.35 -30.19
N PHE A 163 -13.29 11.77 -29.23
CA PHE A 163 -11.83 11.70 -29.30
C PHE A 163 -11.35 10.78 -30.43
N CYS A 164 -12.00 9.63 -30.64
CA CYS A 164 -11.72 8.74 -31.77
C CYS A 164 -11.88 9.45 -33.12
N VAL A 165 -13.01 10.15 -33.32
CA VAL A 165 -13.28 10.87 -34.58
C VAL A 165 -12.22 11.94 -34.81
N ARG A 166 -11.88 12.75 -33.79
CA ARG A 166 -10.85 13.80 -33.90
C ARG A 166 -9.47 13.24 -34.27
N ASN A 167 -9.08 12.07 -33.75
CA ASN A 167 -7.81 11.41 -34.12
C ASN A 167 -7.86 10.75 -35.52
N CYS A 168 -9.04 10.32 -35.99
CA CYS A 168 -9.22 9.73 -37.32
C CYS A 168 -9.39 10.78 -38.44
N ARG A 169 -9.84 12.00 -38.10
CA ARG A 169 -10.10 13.12 -39.01
C ARG A 169 -8.96 13.43 -40.01
N PRO A 170 -7.66 13.38 -39.64
CA PRO A 170 -6.56 13.60 -40.58
C PRO A 170 -6.52 12.62 -41.78
N TYR A 171 -7.15 11.44 -41.63
CA TYR A 171 -7.16 10.38 -42.63
C TYR A 171 -8.43 10.35 -43.49
N PHE A 172 -9.38 11.28 -43.32
CA PHE A 172 -10.58 11.34 -44.17
C PHE A 172 -10.25 11.59 -45.64
N SER A 173 -11.08 11.11 -46.56
CA SER A 173 -10.87 11.29 -48.01
C SER A 173 -10.74 12.77 -48.40
N VAL A 174 -10.21 13.04 -49.60
CA VAL A 174 -10.07 14.41 -50.11
C VAL A 174 -11.44 15.02 -50.44
N THR A 175 -12.41 14.20 -50.86
CA THR A 175 -13.78 14.64 -51.18
C THR A 175 -14.64 14.89 -49.95
N ALA A 176 -14.23 14.37 -48.77
CA ALA A 176 -15.01 14.43 -47.54
C ALA A 176 -15.44 15.85 -47.17
N THR A 177 -14.58 16.87 -47.36
CA THR A 177 -14.93 18.26 -47.03
C THR A 177 -16.18 18.72 -47.78
N GLN A 178 -16.22 18.51 -49.11
CA GLN A 178 -17.35 18.92 -49.93
C GLN A 178 -18.61 18.12 -49.56
N GLU A 179 -18.48 16.81 -49.39
CA GLU A 179 -19.60 15.94 -49.00
C GLU A 179 -20.21 16.32 -47.63
N ILE A 180 -19.37 16.66 -46.65
CA ILE A 180 -19.79 17.12 -45.32
C ILE A 180 -20.53 18.45 -45.43
N LEU A 181 -20.00 19.39 -46.23
CA LEU A 181 -20.66 20.68 -46.45
C LEU A 181 -22.00 20.51 -47.17
N ASP A 182 -22.07 19.70 -48.22
CA ASP A 182 -23.32 19.47 -48.97
C ASP A 182 -24.42 18.86 -48.07
N GLU A 183 -24.05 18.02 -47.09
CA GLU A 183 -24.97 17.43 -46.12
C GLU A 183 -25.44 18.43 -45.06
N PHE A 184 -24.53 19.23 -44.48
CA PHE A 184 -24.82 20.04 -43.28
C PHE A 184 -25.15 21.50 -43.56
N ARG A 185 -24.62 22.09 -44.63
CA ARG A 185 -24.79 23.51 -44.97
C ARG A 185 -26.26 23.94 -45.12
N PRO A 186 -27.20 23.13 -45.64
CA PRO A 186 -28.62 23.50 -45.70
C PRO A 186 -29.27 23.78 -44.33
N TYR A 187 -28.70 23.26 -43.24
CA TYR A 187 -29.23 23.37 -41.88
C TYR A 187 -28.58 24.49 -41.05
N LEU A 188 -27.67 25.28 -41.63
CA LEU A 188 -27.01 26.41 -40.98
C LEU A 188 -27.94 27.64 -40.91
N CYS A 189 -29.03 27.54 -40.16
CA CYS A 189 -29.93 28.65 -39.86
C CYS A 189 -29.63 29.21 -38.46
N PRO A 190 -29.02 30.40 -38.29
CA PRO A 190 -28.63 30.94 -36.98
C PRO A 190 -29.76 31.10 -35.97
N PHE A 191 -31.02 31.09 -36.42
CA PHE A 191 -32.22 31.25 -35.61
C PHE A 191 -32.84 29.92 -35.16
N ASP A 192 -32.38 28.79 -35.71
CA ASP A 192 -32.86 27.45 -35.39
C ASP A 192 -31.95 26.79 -34.35
N THR A 193 -32.54 26.01 -33.43
CA THR A 193 -31.79 25.22 -32.45
C THR A 193 -30.96 24.12 -33.12
N VAL A 194 -31.39 23.63 -34.29
CA VAL A 194 -30.66 22.65 -35.10
C VAL A 194 -29.28 23.15 -35.51
N CYS A 195 -29.11 24.45 -35.70
CA CYS A 195 -27.84 25.06 -36.10
C CYS A 195 -26.72 24.76 -35.09
N ARG A 196 -27.04 24.69 -33.79
CA ARG A 196 -26.06 24.32 -32.77
C ARG A 196 -25.51 22.93 -32.97
N ASP A 197 -26.40 21.99 -33.23
CA ASP A 197 -26.06 20.58 -33.38
C ASP A 197 -25.26 20.38 -34.67
N VAL A 198 -25.63 21.08 -35.76
CA VAL A 198 -24.92 21.12 -37.04
C VAL A 198 -23.50 21.66 -36.90
N ILE A 199 -23.31 22.78 -36.20
CA ILE A 199 -21.98 23.33 -35.94
C ILE A 199 -21.14 22.38 -35.07
N GLY A 200 -21.75 21.68 -34.13
CA GLY A 200 -21.10 20.61 -33.37
C GLY A 200 -20.58 19.48 -34.27
N TYR A 201 -21.37 19.03 -35.26
CA TYR A 201 -20.93 18.06 -36.26
C TYR A 201 -19.78 18.60 -37.12
N LEU A 202 -19.85 19.85 -37.54
CA LEU A 202 -18.80 20.49 -38.35
C LEU A 202 -17.47 20.59 -37.59
N ASP A 203 -17.49 20.99 -36.30
CA ASP A 203 -16.29 20.99 -35.45
C ASP A 203 -15.65 19.58 -35.35
N MET A 204 -16.48 18.55 -35.28
CA MET A 204 -16.02 17.18 -35.13
C MET A 204 -15.49 16.57 -36.44
N PHE A 205 -16.17 16.76 -37.57
CA PHE A 205 -15.91 16.02 -38.81
C PHE A 205 -15.10 16.76 -39.85
N LEU A 206 -15.16 18.10 -39.90
CA LEU A 206 -14.63 18.84 -41.04
C LEU A 206 -13.10 18.73 -41.13
N PRO A 207 -12.53 18.20 -42.24
CA PRO A 207 -11.09 18.04 -42.36
C PRO A 207 -10.34 19.37 -42.37
N VAL A 208 -9.35 19.52 -41.48
CA VAL A 208 -8.50 20.72 -41.37
C VAL A 208 -7.02 20.48 -41.66
N HIS A 209 -6.64 19.20 -41.88
CA HIS A 209 -5.25 18.73 -41.98
C HIS A 209 -4.82 18.41 -43.43
N LEU A 210 -5.54 18.93 -44.43
CA LEU A 210 -5.21 18.70 -45.83
C LEU A 210 -3.88 19.39 -46.18
N PRO A 211 -3.04 18.80 -47.05
CA PRO A 211 -1.81 19.45 -47.47
C PRO A 211 -2.09 20.73 -48.31
N PRO A 212 -1.13 21.67 -48.39
CA PRO A 212 -1.29 22.97 -49.09
C PRO A 212 -1.82 22.86 -50.52
N GLU A 213 -1.39 21.82 -51.24
CA GLU A 213 -1.80 21.52 -52.60
C GLU A 213 -3.31 21.24 -52.74
N LEU A 214 -3.96 20.82 -51.66
CA LEU A 214 -5.37 20.42 -51.63
C LEU A 214 -6.26 21.40 -50.84
N HIS A 215 -5.76 22.58 -50.46
CA HIS A 215 -6.54 23.56 -49.68
C HIS A 215 -7.81 24.04 -50.40
N HIS A 216 -7.84 24.04 -51.74
CA HIS A 216 -9.04 24.37 -52.53
C HIS A 216 -10.17 23.35 -52.36
N GLN A 217 -9.86 22.14 -51.92
CA GLN A 217 -10.82 21.07 -51.58
C GLN A 217 -10.98 20.91 -50.05
N GLY A 218 -10.39 21.81 -49.27
CA GLY A 218 -10.36 21.79 -47.81
C GLY A 218 -10.94 23.07 -47.21
N CYS A 219 -10.16 23.74 -46.38
CA CYS A 219 -10.56 24.93 -45.62
C CYS A 219 -11.08 26.09 -46.49
N LYS A 220 -10.58 26.26 -47.73
CA LYS A 220 -11.01 27.36 -48.62
C LYS A 220 -12.46 27.26 -49.09
N LEU A 221 -13.11 26.10 -48.95
CA LEU A 221 -14.51 25.93 -49.39
C LEU A 221 -15.52 26.60 -48.45
N TRP A 222 -15.18 26.77 -47.17
CA TRP A 222 -16.14 27.13 -46.12
C TRP A 222 -15.65 28.23 -45.18
N LEU A 223 -14.33 28.45 -45.06
CA LEU A 223 -13.78 29.34 -44.04
C LEU A 223 -14.29 30.78 -44.15
N SER A 224 -14.32 31.35 -45.37
CA SER A 224 -14.79 32.74 -45.56
C SER A 224 -16.28 32.89 -45.20
N GLU A 225 -17.12 31.95 -45.64
CA GLU A 225 -18.54 31.92 -45.31
C GLU A 225 -18.77 31.85 -43.80
N PHE A 226 -18.01 31.00 -43.10
CA PHE A 226 -18.21 30.81 -41.66
C PHE A 226 -17.70 32.02 -40.86
N LEU A 227 -16.65 32.70 -41.33
CA LEU A 227 -16.19 33.96 -40.74
C LEU A 227 -17.24 35.07 -40.91
N ASP A 228 -17.89 35.15 -42.08
CA ASP A 228 -18.98 36.10 -42.32
C ASP A 228 -20.20 35.82 -41.41
N ILE A 229 -20.57 34.53 -41.24
CA ILE A 229 -21.62 34.12 -40.30
C ILE A 229 -21.25 34.50 -38.86
N TRP A 230 -19.99 34.25 -38.46
CA TRP A 230 -19.51 34.57 -37.13
C TRP A 230 -19.44 36.09 -36.86
N GLU A 231 -19.18 36.90 -37.88
CA GLU A 231 -19.19 38.35 -37.78
C GLU A 231 -20.61 38.92 -37.68
N THR A 232 -21.56 38.38 -38.44
CA THR A 232 -22.94 38.88 -38.50
C THR A 232 -23.73 38.60 -37.21
N VAL A 233 -23.38 37.55 -36.46
CA VAL A 233 -24.05 37.20 -35.19
C VAL A 233 -23.43 37.95 -34.01
N TYR A 234 -24.18 38.93 -33.49
CA TYR A 234 -23.77 39.79 -32.38
C TYR A 234 -24.08 39.24 -30.98
N ASN A 235 -25.02 38.30 -30.88
CA ASN A 235 -25.29 37.58 -29.63
C ASN A 235 -24.17 36.55 -29.40
N ASN A 236 -24.00 36.04 -28.17
CA ASN A 236 -23.14 34.89 -27.89
C ASN A 236 -24.00 33.62 -27.98
N PRO A 237 -24.22 33.03 -29.17
CA PRO A 237 -25.01 31.81 -29.29
C PRO A 237 -24.22 30.63 -28.75
N THR A 238 -24.95 29.60 -28.33
CA THR A 238 -24.36 28.42 -27.68
C THR A 238 -23.44 27.60 -28.60
N TRP A 239 -23.56 27.80 -29.91
CA TRP A 239 -22.74 27.15 -30.93
C TRP A 239 -21.44 27.88 -31.26
N GLU A 240 -21.25 29.11 -30.77
CA GLU A 240 -20.08 29.92 -31.12
C GLU A 240 -18.77 29.26 -30.67
N GLN A 241 -18.78 28.60 -29.50
CA GLN A 241 -17.61 27.91 -28.97
C GLN A 241 -17.11 26.80 -29.92
N ASN A 242 -18.02 26.06 -30.56
CA ASN A 242 -17.66 25.02 -31.53
C ASN A 242 -17.05 25.61 -32.81
N LEU A 243 -17.50 26.77 -33.28
CA LEU A 243 -16.86 27.46 -34.41
C LEU A 243 -15.47 27.98 -34.04
N ILE A 244 -15.29 28.53 -32.84
CA ILE A 244 -13.97 28.99 -32.38
C ILE A 244 -12.99 27.81 -32.25
N SER A 245 -13.47 26.65 -31.79
CA SER A 245 -12.73 25.39 -31.82
C SER A 245 -12.26 25.07 -33.24
N LEU A 246 -13.17 25.07 -34.21
CA LEU A 246 -12.84 24.80 -35.60
C LEU A 246 -11.85 25.82 -36.20
N PHE A 247 -12.02 27.12 -35.95
CA PHE A 247 -11.10 28.17 -36.42
C PHE A 247 -9.71 28.03 -35.82
N SER A 248 -9.61 27.72 -34.52
CA SER A 248 -8.36 27.46 -33.83
C SER A 248 -7.60 26.30 -34.46
N PHE A 249 -8.29 25.17 -34.70
CA PHE A 249 -7.68 24.01 -35.34
C PHE A 249 -7.24 24.28 -36.78
N VAL A 250 -8.04 25.01 -37.55
CA VAL A 250 -7.66 25.42 -38.92
C VAL A 250 -6.43 26.32 -38.89
N ALA A 251 -6.38 27.30 -38.00
CA ALA A 251 -5.20 28.16 -37.88
C ALA A 251 -3.96 27.34 -37.53
N TRP A 252 -4.05 26.44 -36.55
CA TRP A 252 -2.92 25.61 -36.09
C TRP A 252 -2.38 24.67 -37.17
N CYS A 253 -3.26 24.06 -37.97
CA CYS A 253 -2.84 23.10 -38.99
C CYS A 253 -2.35 23.77 -40.27
N ASN A 254 -2.70 25.04 -40.49
CA ASN A 254 -2.47 25.75 -41.75
C ASN A 254 -1.69 27.07 -41.53
N ILE A 255 -0.74 27.05 -40.59
CA ILE A 255 0.11 28.21 -40.27
C ILE A 255 0.83 28.71 -41.53
N GLY A 256 0.66 30.00 -41.83
CA GLY A 256 1.25 30.67 -43.00
C GLY A 256 0.49 30.51 -44.32
N TYR A 257 -0.64 29.81 -44.34
CA TYR A 257 -1.45 29.62 -45.56
C TYR A 257 -2.79 30.39 -45.54
N ILE A 258 -3.20 30.92 -44.39
CA ILE A 258 -4.46 31.65 -44.18
C ILE A 258 -4.12 33.04 -43.65
N ASP A 259 -4.69 34.07 -44.28
CA ASP A 259 -4.57 35.46 -43.84
C ASP A 259 -5.64 35.79 -42.78
N TRP A 260 -5.19 35.94 -41.53
CA TRP A 260 -6.05 36.29 -40.40
C TRP A 260 -6.06 37.79 -40.09
N GLU A 261 -5.19 38.59 -40.74
CA GLU A 261 -4.98 40.00 -40.42
C GLU A 261 -6.28 40.84 -40.41
N PRO A 262 -7.22 40.67 -41.38
CA PRO A 262 -8.48 41.42 -41.39
C PRO A 262 -9.37 41.17 -40.16
N TRP A 263 -9.23 40.01 -39.53
CA TRP A 263 -10.12 39.53 -38.47
C TRP A 263 -9.57 39.77 -37.06
N LEU A 264 -8.26 40.08 -36.91
CA LEU A 264 -7.59 40.20 -35.62
C LEU A 264 -8.32 41.12 -34.64
N ALA A 265 -8.69 42.34 -35.09
CA ALA A 265 -9.37 43.30 -34.23
C ALA A 265 -10.67 42.73 -33.62
N ARG A 266 -11.45 41.98 -34.42
CA ARG A 266 -12.70 41.35 -33.97
C ARG A 266 -12.43 40.19 -33.03
N ILE A 267 -11.45 39.34 -33.36
CA ILE A 267 -11.05 38.17 -32.57
C ILE A 267 -10.65 38.60 -31.16
N PHE A 268 -9.71 39.53 -31.02
CA PHE A 268 -9.26 40.03 -29.72
C PHE A 268 -10.37 40.75 -28.95
N THR A 269 -11.29 41.44 -29.62
CA THR A 269 -12.46 42.06 -28.97
C THR A 269 -13.42 41.02 -28.39
N LYS A 270 -13.73 39.93 -29.13
CA LYS A 270 -14.59 38.86 -28.61
C LYS A 270 -13.91 38.07 -27.49
N ILE A 271 -12.59 37.83 -27.59
CA ILE A 271 -11.81 37.22 -26.50
C ILE A 271 -11.85 38.08 -25.24
N LEU A 272 -11.69 39.39 -25.35
CA LEU A 272 -11.79 40.31 -24.21
C LEU A 272 -13.17 40.25 -23.54
N LYS A 273 -14.25 40.18 -24.34
CA LYS A 273 -15.61 40.03 -23.82
C LYS A 273 -15.82 38.69 -23.12
N ASN A 274 -15.18 37.63 -23.59
CA ASN A 274 -15.33 36.28 -23.03
C ASN A 274 -14.91 36.19 -21.56
N PHE A 275 -13.86 36.90 -21.17
CA PHE A 275 -13.39 36.98 -19.77
C PHE A 275 -14.40 37.61 -18.81
N SER A 276 -15.48 38.21 -19.32
CA SER A 276 -16.60 38.73 -18.53
C SER A 276 -16.16 39.65 -17.37
N LEU A 277 -15.18 40.51 -17.64
CA LEU A 277 -14.54 41.35 -16.62
C LEU A 277 -15.52 42.42 -16.09
N PRO A 278 -15.55 42.68 -14.78
CA PRO A 278 -16.40 43.71 -14.19
C PRO A 278 -15.84 45.10 -14.54
N VAL A 279 -16.46 45.78 -15.51
CA VAL A 279 -16.08 47.14 -15.92
C VAL A 279 -17.24 48.11 -15.64
N GLY A 280 -17.11 48.92 -14.57
CA GLY A 280 -18.10 49.92 -14.15
C GLY A 280 -19.10 49.46 -13.07
N ASN A 281 -20.07 50.31 -12.71
CA ASN A 281 -21.07 50.07 -11.64
C ASN A 281 -22.23 49.13 -12.06
N VAL A 282 -22.12 48.42 -13.18
CA VAL A 282 -23.17 47.54 -13.69
C VAL A 282 -22.63 46.11 -13.71
N GLU A 283 -23.18 45.25 -12.86
CA GLU A 283 -22.94 43.81 -12.94
C GLU A 283 -23.48 43.29 -14.27
N LEU A 284 -22.58 42.98 -15.21
CA LEU A 284 -22.93 42.26 -16.42
C LEU A 284 -23.44 40.87 -16.00
N LYS A 285 -24.64 40.48 -16.45
CA LYS A 285 -25.14 39.11 -16.28
C LYS A 285 -24.09 38.15 -16.84
N LYS A 286 -23.52 37.28 -16.00
CA LYS A 286 -22.62 36.21 -16.43
C LYS A 286 -23.30 35.42 -17.56
N SER A 287 -22.67 35.38 -18.73
CA SER A 287 -23.06 34.43 -19.77
C SER A 287 -22.81 33.03 -19.23
N THR A 288 -23.76 32.11 -19.42
CA THR A 288 -23.65 30.72 -18.92
C THR A 288 -22.61 29.90 -19.68
N GLU A 289 -22.06 30.42 -20.77
CA GLU A 289 -21.16 29.70 -21.68
C GLU A 289 -19.96 30.60 -22.05
N HIS A 290 -18.75 30.10 -21.79
CA HIS A 290 -17.47 30.77 -22.03
C HIS A 290 -16.64 29.99 -23.06
N TYR A 291 -15.84 30.69 -23.87
CA TYR A 291 -14.88 30.05 -24.77
C TYR A 291 -13.85 29.24 -23.99
N SER A 292 -13.49 28.09 -24.57
CA SER A 292 -12.44 27.25 -24.02
C SER A 292 -11.08 27.95 -24.12
N ILE A 293 -10.44 28.20 -22.98
CA ILE A 293 -9.15 28.89 -22.89
C ILE A 293 -8.02 28.21 -23.70
N PRO A 294 -7.84 26.87 -23.66
CA PRO A 294 -6.85 26.19 -24.50
C PRO A 294 -7.05 26.40 -26.00
N VAL A 295 -8.31 26.43 -26.45
CA VAL A 295 -8.68 26.66 -27.85
C VAL A 295 -8.29 28.08 -28.28
N VAL A 296 -8.61 29.07 -27.46
CA VAL A 296 -8.28 30.48 -27.72
C VAL A 296 -6.77 30.68 -27.76
N ALA A 297 -6.04 30.11 -26.80
CA ALA A 297 -4.58 30.16 -26.74
C ALA A 297 -3.93 29.58 -28.00
N THR A 298 -4.37 28.39 -28.42
CA THR A 298 -3.90 27.73 -29.66
C THR A 298 -4.17 28.59 -30.88
N TRP A 299 -5.33 29.25 -30.95
CA TRP A 299 -5.70 30.11 -32.07
C TRP A 299 -4.79 31.33 -32.17
N ILE A 300 -4.58 32.03 -31.06
CA ILE A 300 -3.70 33.20 -30.99
C ILE A 300 -2.28 32.82 -31.42
N VAL A 301 -1.73 31.76 -30.83
CA VAL A 301 -0.37 31.30 -31.16
C VAL A 301 -0.25 30.90 -32.62
N ALA A 302 -1.24 30.23 -33.20
CA ALA A 302 -1.21 29.84 -34.60
C ALA A 302 -1.19 31.02 -35.58
N MET A 303 -1.80 32.15 -35.21
CA MET A 303 -1.84 33.38 -36.03
C MET A 303 -0.54 34.20 -35.98
N MET A 304 0.44 33.84 -35.13
CA MET A 304 1.70 34.57 -35.02
C MET A 304 2.71 34.20 -36.13
N GLY A 305 3.63 35.11 -36.44
CA GLY A 305 4.70 34.94 -37.43
C GLY A 305 4.63 35.94 -38.59
N ASN A 306 5.70 36.04 -39.37
CA ASN A 306 5.82 36.87 -40.57
C ASN A 306 5.32 38.33 -40.41
N HIS A 307 5.86 39.07 -39.44
CA HIS A 307 5.52 40.48 -39.16
C HIS A 307 4.01 40.78 -38.92
N SER A 308 3.17 39.78 -38.62
CA SER A 308 1.74 40.00 -38.32
C SER A 308 1.53 40.97 -37.13
N SER A 309 0.45 41.76 -37.19
CA SER A 309 0.04 42.62 -36.07
C SER A 309 -0.51 41.83 -34.87
N CYS A 310 -0.63 40.49 -34.95
CA CYS A 310 -1.18 39.64 -33.90
C CYS A 310 -0.50 39.88 -32.53
N ILE A 311 0.84 40.00 -32.50
CA ILE A 311 1.59 40.26 -31.26
C ILE A 311 1.27 41.64 -30.66
N LYS A 312 0.97 42.64 -31.50
CA LYS A 312 0.54 43.97 -31.07
C LYS A 312 -0.85 43.89 -30.41
N TYR A 313 -1.80 43.20 -31.03
CA TYR A 313 -3.13 43.01 -30.44
C TYR A 313 -3.09 42.20 -29.14
N LEU A 314 -2.21 41.20 -29.04
CA LEU A 314 -1.99 40.48 -27.79
C LEU A 314 -1.43 41.41 -26.69
N ARG A 315 -0.47 42.27 -27.04
CA ARG A 315 0.06 43.28 -26.11
C ARG A 315 -1.02 44.25 -25.64
N ASP A 316 -1.84 44.74 -26.56
CA ASP A 316 -2.95 45.64 -26.24
C ASP A 316 -4.00 44.94 -25.34
N LEU A 317 -4.31 43.67 -25.61
CA LEU A 317 -5.19 42.86 -24.77
C LEU A 317 -4.62 42.69 -23.37
N LEU A 318 -3.38 42.23 -23.25
CA LEU A 318 -2.70 42.01 -21.97
C LEU A 318 -2.58 43.32 -21.17
N SER A 319 -2.32 44.44 -21.84
CA SER A 319 -2.32 45.77 -21.22
C SER A 319 -3.69 46.14 -20.65
N ALA A 320 -4.78 45.87 -21.39
CA ALA A 320 -6.14 46.15 -20.93
C ALA A 320 -6.55 45.30 -19.72
N ILE A 321 -6.11 44.04 -19.64
CA ILE A 321 -6.45 43.13 -18.55
C ILE A 321 -5.43 43.13 -17.40
N LYS A 322 -4.30 43.85 -17.53
CA LYS A 322 -3.18 43.85 -16.58
C LYS A 322 -3.61 44.09 -15.13
N ASN A 323 -4.52 45.03 -14.90
CA ASN A 323 -4.98 45.36 -13.55
C ASN A 323 -5.74 44.21 -12.88
N PHE A 324 -6.39 43.33 -13.65
CA PHE A 324 -7.12 42.18 -13.10
C PHE A 324 -6.21 41.03 -12.66
N TYR A 325 -4.94 41.04 -13.08
CA TYR A 325 -3.93 40.11 -12.56
C TYR A 325 -3.36 40.54 -11.21
N HIS A 326 -3.58 41.79 -10.76
CA HIS A 326 -3.00 42.28 -9.52
C HIS A 326 -3.53 41.47 -8.31
N PRO A 327 -2.68 41.06 -7.35
CA PRO A 327 -3.08 40.23 -6.19
C PRO A 327 -4.23 40.80 -5.36
N SER A 328 -4.41 42.12 -5.35
CA SER A 328 -5.51 42.81 -4.66
C SER A 328 -6.87 42.70 -5.36
N ASN A 329 -6.90 42.35 -6.64
CA ASN A 329 -8.10 42.32 -7.46
C ASN A 329 -8.60 40.89 -7.64
N THR A 330 -9.11 40.29 -6.56
CA THR A 330 -9.63 38.93 -6.54
C THR A 330 -11.06 38.84 -7.03
N GLY A 331 -11.33 37.87 -7.91
CA GLY A 331 -12.67 37.57 -8.41
C GLY A 331 -12.67 36.33 -9.29
N ASP A 332 -13.86 35.88 -9.68
CA ASP A 332 -14.05 34.62 -10.43
C ASP A 332 -13.30 34.58 -11.78
N PHE A 333 -12.99 35.74 -12.35
CA PHE A 333 -12.22 35.87 -13.59
C PHE A 333 -10.74 35.46 -13.45
N GLN A 334 -10.17 35.43 -12.24
CA GLN A 334 -8.74 35.15 -12.05
C GLN A 334 -8.35 33.75 -12.54
N THR A 335 -9.20 32.74 -12.35
CA THR A 335 -8.93 31.37 -12.81
C THR A 335 -8.77 31.32 -14.33
N GLU A 336 -9.69 31.97 -15.06
CA GLU A 336 -9.66 32.01 -16.52
C GLU A 336 -8.46 32.81 -17.06
N LEU A 337 -8.13 33.93 -16.40
CA LEU A 337 -7.00 34.78 -16.78
C LEU A 337 -5.65 34.07 -16.58
N VAL A 338 -5.40 33.48 -15.42
CA VAL A 338 -4.13 32.77 -15.17
C VAL A 338 -4.03 31.50 -16.02
N SER A 339 -5.14 30.78 -16.22
CA SER A 339 -5.20 29.67 -17.17
C SER A 339 -4.86 30.12 -18.59
N PHE A 340 -5.32 31.31 -19.01
CA PHE A 340 -5.02 31.87 -20.33
C PHE A 340 -3.53 32.11 -20.52
N LEU A 341 -2.81 32.64 -19.53
CA LEU A 341 -1.36 32.80 -19.61
C LEU A 341 -0.63 31.46 -19.76
N SER A 342 -0.98 30.46 -18.93
CA SER A 342 -0.34 29.13 -18.96
C SER A 342 -0.58 28.43 -20.30
N MET A 343 -1.84 28.38 -20.76
CA MET A 343 -2.19 27.73 -22.03
C MET A 343 -1.57 28.45 -23.23
N LEU A 344 -1.44 29.79 -23.19
CA LEU A 344 -0.78 30.55 -24.25
C LEU A 344 0.72 30.26 -24.31
N ALA A 345 1.38 30.20 -23.16
CA ALA A 345 2.80 29.85 -23.08
C ALA A 345 3.04 28.39 -23.52
N GLN A 346 2.20 27.44 -23.08
CA GLN A 346 2.28 26.04 -23.49
C GLN A 346 2.11 25.86 -25.00
N ALA A 347 1.06 26.45 -25.59
CA ALA A 347 0.82 26.35 -27.03
C ALA A 347 1.98 26.95 -27.85
N PHE A 348 2.60 28.03 -27.37
CA PHE A 348 3.76 28.64 -28.01
C PHE A 348 5.01 27.75 -27.92
N VAL A 349 5.27 27.14 -26.75
CA VAL A 349 6.33 26.14 -26.57
C VAL A 349 6.12 24.94 -27.50
N ASP A 350 4.90 24.41 -27.57
CA ASP A 350 4.55 23.30 -28.45
C ASP A 350 4.83 23.67 -29.92
N ARG A 351 4.42 24.86 -30.36
CA ARG A 351 4.69 25.34 -31.73
C ARG A 351 6.19 25.41 -32.01
N VAL A 352 6.96 26.03 -31.12
CA VAL A 352 8.42 26.14 -31.26
C VAL A 352 9.07 24.76 -31.29
N TYR A 353 8.60 23.82 -30.45
CA TYR A 353 9.07 22.44 -30.44
C TYR A 353 8.78 21.74 -31.77
N PHE A 354 7.55 21.84 -32.30
CA PHE A 354 7.22 21.23 -33.60
C PHE A 354 7.99 21.86 -34.77
N GLU A 355 8.26 23.17 -34.75
CA GLU A 355 9.03 23.85 -35.81
C GLU A 355 10.54 23.54 -35.76
N ARG A 356 11.10 23.24 -34.59
CA ARG A 356 12.54 23.00 -34.37
C ARG A 356 12.93 21.53 -34.27
N THR A 357 11.98 20.61 -34.15
CA THR A 357 12.28 19.17 -34.06
C THR A 357 12.74 18.58 -35.39
N THR A 358 13.67 17.64 -35.33
CA THR A 358 14.25 16.96 -36.52
C THR A 358 13.29 15.95 -37.17
N ASP A 359 12.25 15.52 -36.43
CA ASP A 359 11.26 14.53 -36.87
C ASP A 359 9.92 15.21 -37.18
N PRO A 360 9.68 15.68 -38.43
CA PRO A 360 8.51 16.47 -38.76
C PRO A 360 7.21 15.67 -38.65
N VAL A 361 6.15 16.30 -38.11
CA VAL A 361 4.79 15.78 -38.22
C VAL A 361 4.28 16.08 -39.62
N TRP A 362 3.83 15.07 -40.37
CA TRP A 362 3.57 15.23 -41.81
C TRP A 362 2.54 16.31 -42.18
N TYR A 363 1.59 16.65 -41.31
CA TYR A 363 0.61 17.74 -41.52
C TYR A 363 1.01 19.08 -40.90
N PHE A 364 2.07 19.13 -40.08
CA PHE A 364 2.53 20.36 -39.43
C PHE A 364 3.84 20.80 -40.07
N ASN A 365 3.74 21.51 -41.19
CA ASN A 365 4.88 21.99 -41.97
C ASN A 365 4.67 23.47 -42.35
N PRO A 366 4.90 24.41 -41.41
CA PRO A 366 4.80 25.82 -41.72
C PRO A 366 5.89 26.24 -42.74
N PRO A 367 5.55 27.11 -43.71
CA PRO A 367 6.53 27.72 -44.62
C PRO A 367 7.66 28.40 -43.85
N GLU A 368 8.89 28.37 -44.36
CA GLU A 368 10.05 28.98 -43.69
C GLU A 368 9.81 30.47 -43.35
N SER A 369 9.12 31.21 -44.21
CA SER A 369 8.76 32.62 -43.98
C SER A 369 7.86 32.86 -42.76
N HIS A 370 7.11 31.86 -42.32
CA HIS A 370 6.14 31.95 -41.21
C HIS A 370 6.57 31.17 -39.96
N ARG A 371 7.78 30.58 -39.98
CA ARG A 371 8.37 29.99 -38.77
C ARG A 371 8.72 31.09 -37.77
N LEU A 372 8.65 30.76 -36.50
CA LEU A 372 8.97 31.68 -35.42
C LEU A 372 10.49 31.89 -35.33
N HIS A 373 10.91 33.12 -35.59
CA HIS A 373 12.31 33.51 -35.46
C HIS A 373 12.63 33.85 -34.01
N ASP A 374 13.92 33.93 -33.70
CA ASP A 374 14.34 34.23 -32.33
C ASP A 374 13.86 35.59 -31.80
N GLU A 375 13.65 36.56 -32.69
CA GLU A 375 13.05 37.86 -32.37
C GLU A 375 11.56 37.75 -31.99
N ASP A 376 10.79 36.91 -32.69
CA ASP A 376 9.38 36.66 -32.39
C ASP A 376 9.22 36.04 -30.99
N ILE A 377 10.10 35.10 -30.66
CA ILE A 377 10.15 34.47 -29.33
C ILE A 377 10.49 35.52 -28.25
N ASN A 378 11.45 36.40 -28.50
CA ASN A 378 11.80 37.49 -27.57
C ASN A 378 10.61 38.43 -27.33
N ASN A 379 9.93 38.83 -28.41
CA ASN A 379 8.77 39.71 -28.35
C ASN A 379 7.61 39.06 -27.58
N PHE A 380 7.36 37.77 -27.79
CA PHE A 380 6.34 37.01 -27.08
C PHE A 380 6.65 36.91 -25.58
N VAL A 381 7.86 36.50 -25.22
CA VAL A 381 8.27 36.37 -23.80
C VAL A 381 8.17 37.72 -23.09
N ASN A 382 8.66 38.80 -23.69
CA ASN A 382 8.54 40.15 -23.12
C ASN A 382 7.08 40.60 -22.96
N CYS A 383 6.19 40.19 -23.86
CA CYS A 383 4.78 40.52 -23.79
C CYS A 383 4.07 39.87 -22.59
N LEU A 384 4.39 38.61 -22.28
CA LEU A 384 3.77 37.87 -21.18
C LEU A 384 4.46 38.11 -19.83
N LYS A 385 5.74 38.50 -19.83
CA LYS A 385 6.58 38.62 -18.63
C LYS A 385 5.94 39.43 -17.51
N GLU A 386 5.44 40.63 -17.82
CA GLU A 386 4.85 41.52 -16.80
C GLU A 386 3.60 40.92 -16.14
N CYS A 387 2.63 40.44 -16.93
CA CYS A 387 1.40 39.84 -16.40
C CYS A 387 1.70 38.56 -15.62
N THR A 388 2.67 37.76 -16.09
CA THR A 388 3.10 36.53 -15.40
C THR A 388 3.69 36.87 -14.04
N PHE A 389 4.60 37.84 -13.94
CA PHE A 389 5.24 38.21 -12.68
C PHE A 389 4.28 38.82 -11.66
N ILE A 390 3.26 39.55 -12.12
CA ILE A 390 2.17 40.01 -11.25
C ILE A 390 1.37 38.80 -10.75
N SER A 391 1.10 37.82 -11.62
CA SER A 391 0.28 36.64 -11.32
C SER A 391 0.93 35.66 -10.33
N ILE A 392 2.26 35.61 -10.25
CA ILE A 392 2.98 34.76 -9.29
C ILE A 392 2.56 35.07 -7.85
N PHE A 393 2.18 36.33 -7.56
CA PHE A 393 1.78 36.77 -6.23
C PHE A 393 0.27 36.66 -5.98
N ASN A 394 -0.50 36.04 -6.88
CA ASN A 394 -1.92 35.84 -6.68
C ASN A 394 -2.18 34.89 -5.50
N LYS A 395 -3.25 35.17 -4.75
CA LYS A 395 -3.65 34.37 -3.58
C LYS A 395 -4.07 32.94 -3.94
N TYR A 396 -4.50 32.74 -5.19
CA TYR A 396 -4.98 31.48 -5.73
C TYR A 396 -4.28 31.22 -7.08
N HIS A 397 -4.14 29.96 -7.48
CA HIS A 397 -3.57 29.53 -8.77
C HIS A 397 -2.06 29.79 -8.98
N LEU A 398 -1.25 29.76 -7.92
CA LEU A 398 0.21 29.81 -8.02
C LEU A 398 0.77 28.75 -8.99
N ASP A 399 0.20 27.54 -8.98
CA ASP A 399 0.66 26.41 -9.80
C ASP A 399 0.67 26.78 -11.30
N LEU A 400 -0.41 27.39 -11.80
CA LEU A 400 -0.54 27.81 -13.20
C LEU A 400 0.42 28.96 -13.55
N ALA A 401 0.67 29.87 -12.61
CA ALA A 401 1.65 30.95 -12.80
C ALA A 401 3.09 30.40 -12.83
N ALA A 402 3.39 29.41 -11.99
CA ALA A 402 4.67 28.71 -11.97
C ALA A 402 4.90 27.90 -13.26
N GLU A 403 3.87 27.21 -13.77
CA GLU A 403 3.90 26.56 -15.09
C GLU A 403 4.18 27.56 -16.22
N THR A 404 3.53 28.73 -16.18
CA THR A 404 3.76 29.79 -17.17
C THR A 404 5.24 30.23 -17.13
N CYS A 405 5.80 30.45 -15.94
CA CYS A 405 7.22 30.77 -15.78
C CYS A 405 8.12 29.67 -16.34
N HIS A 406 7.79 28.40 -16.08
CA HIS A 406 8.50 27.26 -16.63
C HIS A 406 8.51 27.28 -18.16
N TYR A 407 7.35 27.44 -18.81
CA TYR A 407 7.26 27.51 -20.27
C TYR A 407 8.04 28.70 -20.86
N LEU A 408 7.91 29.89 -20.28
CA LEU A 408 8.69 31.07 -20.73
C LEU A 408 10.20 30.86 -20.55
N SER A 409 10.61 30.17 -19.49
CA SER A 409 12.02 29.84 -19.25
C SER A 409 12.59 28.83 -20.25
N GLN A 410 11.77 27.89 -20.74
CA GLN A 410 12.19 26.96 -21.80
C GLN A 410 12.47 27.70 -23.11
N LEU A 411 11.76 28.81 -23.37
CA LEU A 411 11.95 29.64 -24.55
C LEU A 411 13.15 30.59 -24.42
N ARG A 412 13.19 31.37 -23.33
CA ARG A 412 14.20 32.40 -23.05
C ARG A 412 14.55 32.46 -21.56
N PRO A 413 15.48 31.61 -21.10
CA PRO A 413 15.89 31.60 -19.70
C PRO A 413 16.54 32.91 -19.27
N GLU A 414 17.30 33.55 -20.17
CA GLU A 414 18.02 34.82 -19.96
C GLU A 414 17.12 36.01 -19.58
N LEU A 415 15.84 35.99 -19.96
CA LEU A 415 14.89 37.07 -19.66
C LEU A 415 14.09 36.83 -18.38
N ILE A 416 13.93 35.57 -17.97
CA ILE A 416 13.03 35.19 -16.87
C ILE A 416 13.81 34.88 -15.59
N ILE A 417 14.83 34.02 -15.68
CA ILE A 417 15.56 33.53 -14.50
C ILE A 417 16.25 34.69 -13.76
N PRO A 418 17.04 35.58 -14.39
CA PRO A 418 17.70 36.66 -13.66
C PRO A 418 16.73 37.58 -12.92
N SER A 419 15.60 37.93 -13.56
CA SER A 419 14.60 38.78 -12.91
C SER A 419 13.89 38.10 -11.74
N LEU A 420 13.64 36.78 -11.80
CA LEU A 420 13.10 36.05 -10.65
C LEU A 420 14.12 35.91 -9.52
N VAL A 421 15.40 35.74 -9.85
CA VAL A 421 16.49 35.66 -8.88
C VAL A 421 16.69 37.01 -8.17
N GLU A 422 16.65 38.13 -8.89
CA GLU A 422 16.66 39.48 -8.31
C GLU A 422 15.45 39.71 -7.38
N LEU A 423 14.26 39.29 -7.80
CA LEU A 423 13.05 39.35 -6.97
C LEU A 423 13.17 38.46 -5.73
N LEU A 424 13.78 37.28 -5.84
CA LEU A 424 14.01 36.39 -4.71
C LEU A 424 14.92 37.04 -3.67
N PHE A 425 16.07 37.58 -4.10
CA PHE A 425 17.01 38.26 -3.18
C PHE A 425 16.33 39.44 -2.48
N SER A 426 15.53 40.24 -3.21
CA SER A 426 14.74 41.31 -2.59
C SER A 426 13.65 40.82 -1.63
N SER A 427 13.15 39.58 -1.81
CA SER A 427 12.12 38.99 -0.96
C SER A 427 12.71 38.34 0.29
N ILE A 428 13.94 37.82 0.23
CA ILE A 428 14.66 37.25 1.38
C ILE A 428 14.94 38.34 2.43
N ASP A 429 15.26 39.56 2.00
CA ASP A 429 15.48 40.70 2.90
C ASP A 429 14.18 41.23 3.54
N ASN A 430 13.02 40.95 2.93
CA ASN A 430 11.71 41.45 3.35
C ASN A 430 10.97 40.45 4.25
N MET A 431 11.11 40.62 5.57
CA MET A 431 10.48 39.77 6.59
C MET A 431 8.95 39.93 6.73
N THR A 432 8.32 40.88 6.05
CA THR A 432 6.90 41.24 6.23
C THR A 432 5.93 40.51 5.29
N GLU A 433 6.41 39.92 4.19
CA GLU A 433 5.58 39.29 3.15
C GLU A 433 6.06 37.87 2.78
N PRO A 434 5.88 36.87 3.68
CA PRO A 434 6.44 35.52 3.51
C PRO A 434 5.93 34.77 2.27
N TYR A 435 4.71 35.07 1.83
CA TYR A 435 4.10 34.48 0.63
C TYR A 435 4.88 34.78 -0.65
N ARG A 436 5.66 35.88 -0.71
CA ARG A 436 6.47 36.22 -1.88
C ARG A 436 7.63 35.25 -2.05
N PHE A 437 8.29 34.90 -0.95
CA PHE A 437 9.37 33.91 -0.95
C PHE A 437 8.86 32.56 -1.46
N THR A 438 7.77 32.04 -0.89
CA THR A 438 7.22 30.73 -1.28
C THR A 438 6.79 30.71 -2.75
N SER A 439 6.14 31.78 -3.23
CA SER A 439 5.70 31.87 -4.62
C SER A 439 6.86 31.86 -5.62
N ILE A 440 7.94 32.60 -5.35
CA ILE A 440 9.11 32.67 -6.23
C ILE A 440 9.88 31.35 -6.22
N ILE A 441 10.07 30.72 -5.06
CA ILE A 441 10.77 29.43 -4.98
C ILE A 441 10.01 28.34 -5.74
N THR A 442 8.68 28.25 -5.60
CA THR A 442 7.87 27.30 -6.39
C THR A 442 8.07 27.49 -7.90
N CYS A 443 8.15 28.73 -8.38
CA CYS A 443 8.47 29.01 -9.78
C CYS A 443 9.87 28.54 -10.17
N LEU A 444 10.88 28.82 -9.33
CA LEU A 444 12.26 28.41 -9.58
C LEU A 444 12.45 26.89 -9.53
N THR A 445 11.69 26.16 -8.72
CA THR A 445 11.70 24.68 -8.66
C THR A 445 11.36 24.05 -10.00
N GLY A 446 10.37 24.60 -10.72
CA GLY A 446 10.04 24.16 -12.08
C GLY A 446 11.14 24.49 -13.10
N MET A 447 11.99 25.47 -12.83
CA MET A 447 12.99 26.01 -13.77
C MET A 447 14.42 25.51 -13.52
N THR A 448 14.60 24.57 -12.58
CA THR A 448 15.90 24.05 -12.14
C THR A 448 16.73 23.46 -13.28
N GLY A 449 16.10 22.73 -14.20
CA GLY A 449 16.77 22.19 -15.40
C GLY A 449 17.37 23.27 -16.31
N GLN A 450 16.69 24.41 -16.46
CA GLN A 450 17.14 25.55 -17.25
C GLN A 450 18.26 26.32 -16.55
N ILE A 451 18.26 26.37 -15.21
CA ILE A 451 19.33 26.99 -14.41
C ILE A 451 20.64 26.20 -14.54
N VAL A 452 20.56 24.86 -14.43
CA VAL A 452 21.74 23.98 -14.38
C VAL A 452 22.35 23.74 -15.77
N ARG A 453 21.54 23.76 -16.84
CA ARG A 453 22.01 23.47 -18.21
C ARG A 453 22.70 24.68 -18.83
N GLN A 454 23.97 24.52 -19.26
CA GLN A 454 24.61 25.50 -20.12
C GLN A 454 23.94 25.52 -21.50
N THR A 455 23.45 26.69 -21.90
CA THR A 455 22.97 26.96 -23.26
C THR A 455 23.79 28.09 -23.87
N LEU A 456 23.90 28.12 -25.20
CA LEU A 456 24.66 29.17 -25.91
C LEU A 456 24.17 30.58 -25.56
N ASN A 457 22.86 30.74 -25.33
CA ASN A 457 22.25 32.04 -25.07
C ASN A 457 22.28 32.40 -23.57
N PHE A 458 22.28 31.40 -22.67
CA PHE A 458 22.35 31.61 -21.22
C PHE A 458 23.47 30.78 -20.58
N PRO A 459 24.74 31.17 -20.78
CA PRO A 459 25.88 30.46 -20.21
C PRO A 459 26.05 30.73 -18.70
N GLN A 460 25.55 31.88 -18.22
CA GLN A 460 25.64 32.31 -16.83
C GLN A 460 24.70 31.54 -15.89
N GLY A 461 23.79 30.71 -16.38
CA GLY A 461 22.81 30.00 -15.53
C GLY A 461 23.43 29.25 -14.35
N GLN A 462 24.55 28.59 -14.59
CA GLN A 462 25.24 27.81 -13.58
C GLN A 462 25.87 28.65 -12.46
N THR A 463 26.18 29.93 -12.70
CA THR A 463 26.77 30.80 -11.66
C THR A 463 25.76 31.11 -10.57
N PHE A 464 24.45 31.03 -10.86
CA PHE A 464 23.39 31.24 -9.88
C PHE A 464 23.16 30.04 -8.94
N VAL A 465 23.57 28.82 -9.32
CA VAL A 465 23.22 27.59 -8.59
C VAL A 465 23.66 27.64 -7.13
N LEU A 466 24.93 27.89 -6.86
CA LEU A 466 25.46 27.87 -5.50
C LEU A 466 25.03 29.07 -4.63
N PRO A 467 25.01 30.31 -5.16
CA PRO A 467 24.39 31.44 -4.47
C PRO A 467 22.93 31.17 -4.07
N LEU A 468 22.12 30.58 -4.96
CA LEU A 468 20.73 30.23 -4.68
C LEU A 468 20.62 29.14 -3.61
N LEU A 469 21.43 28.08 -3.70
CA LEU A 469 21.44 27.02 -2.70
C LEU A 469 21.69 27.58 -1.29
N ILE A 470 22.66 28.48 -1.14
CA ILE A 470 22.99 29.10 0.15
C ILE A 470 21.90 30.10 0.59
N SER A 471 21.42 30.96 -0.30
CA SER A 471 20.49 32.03 0.05
C SER A 471 19.09 31.55 0.43
N VAL A 472 18.70 30.35 -0.01
CA VAL A 472 17.37 29.77 0.27
C VAL A 472 17.36 28.99 1.59
N LEU A 473 18.51 28.67 2.18
CA LEU A 473 18.60 27.97 3.48
C LEU A 473 17.81 28.63 4.64
N PRO A 474 17.74 29.97 4.77
CA PRO A 474 16.86 30.64 5.75
C PRO A 474 15.36 30.40 5.51
N GLY A 475 14.98 29.78 4.39
CA GLY A 475 13.64 29.29 4.11
C GLY A 475 13.25 28.04 4.90
N ILE A 476 14.23 27.33 5.47
CA ILE A 476 14.02 26.23 6.42
C ILE A 476 13.68 26.86 7.77
N ASP A 477 12.39 27.02 8.02
CA ASP A 477 11.82 27.69 9.19
C ASP A 477 10.83 26.74 9.88
N ALA A 478 11.06 26.45 11.16
CA ALA A 478 10.18 25.58 11.94
C ALA A 478 8.79 26.17 12.14
N ASN A 479 8.64 27.50 12.08
CA ASN A 479 7.37 28.17 12.32
C ASN A 479 6.51 28.31 11.04
N ASP A 480 7.08 28.06 9.85
CA ASP A 480 6.39 28.15 8.57
C ASP A 480 6.62 26.88 7.73
N PHE A 481 5.75 25.90 7.94
CA PHE A 481 5.79 24.61 7.25
C PHE A 481 5.71 24.74 5.72
N LYS A 482 4.93 25.71 5.22
CA LYS A 482 4.79 25.92 3.77
C LYS A 482 6.09 26.44 3.17
N LYS A 483 6.75 27.36 3.86
CA LYS A 483 8.05 27.90 3.47
C LYS A 483 9.14 26.83 3.46
N THR A 484 9.15 25.98 4.49
CA THR A 484 10.08 24.85 4.61
C THR A 484 9.86 23.80 3.53
N SER A 485 8.61 23.38 3.29
CA SER A 485 8.28 22.37 2.27
C SER A 485 8.70 22.81 0.86
N VAL A 486 8.33 24.03 0.47
CA VAL A 486 8.71 24.61 -0.83
C VAL A 486 10.23 24.73 -0.97
N THR A 487 10.93 25.07 0.12
CA THR A 487 12.40 25.09 0.17
C THR A 487 12.99 23.70 -0.07
N PHE A 488 12.47 22.64 0.56
CA PHE A 488 12.96 21.27 0.33
C PHE A 488 12.67 20.78 -1.08
N GLN A 489 11.50 21.06 -1.64
CA GLN A 489 11.18 20.72 -3.02
C GLN A 489 12.16 21.36 -4.00
N PHE A 490 12.49 22.64 -3.80
CA PHE A 490 13.49 23.35 -4.60
C PHE A 490 14.89 22.75 -4.47
N LEU A 491 15.36 22.54 -3.23
CA LEU A 491 16.67 21.94 -2.96
C LEU A 491 16.79 20.56 -3.60
N ASN A 492 15.78 19.70 -3.44
CA ASN A 492 15.76 18.36 -4.03
C ASN A 492 15.84 18.42 -5.57
N ALA A 493 15.06 19.30 -6.19
CA ALA A 493 15.02 19.45 -7.65
C ALA A 493 16.37 19.89 -8.24
N ILE A 494 17.08 20.84 -7.60
CA ILE A 494 18.42 21.24 -8.02
C ILE A 494 19.45 20.13 -7.76
N LEU A 495 19.45 19.57 -6.55
CA LEU A 495 20.46 18.62 -6.12
C LEU A 495 20.44 17.33 -6.95
N MET A 496 19.27 16.88 -7.41
CA MET A 496 19.17 15.74 -8.34
C MET A 496 19.83 15.95 -9.71
N LEU A 497 20.08 17.21 -10.09
CA LEU A 497 20.61 17.59 -11.41
C LEU A 497 22.10 17.97 -11.38
N ILE A 498 22.69 18.16 -10.20
CA ILE A 498 24.09 18.59 -10.05
C ILE A 498 24.93 17.55 -9.30
N ALA A 499 26.21 17.45 -9.66
CA ALA A 499 27.18 16.67 -8.91
C ALA A 499 27.84 17.55 -7.84
N CYS A 500 27.67 17.21 -6.57
CA CYS A 500 28.23 17.94 -5.43
C CYS A 500 29.71 17.53 -5.23
N VAL A 501 30.58 18.05 -6.10
CA VAL A 501 32.03 17.77 -6.12
C VAL A 501 32.81 19.09 -6.16
N ASP A 502 33.80 19.24 -5.28
CA ASP A 502 34.74 20.35 -5.33
C ASP A 502 35.68 20.21 -6.54
N CYS A 503 35.45 21.06 -7.54
CA CYS A 503 36.20 21.15 -8.78
C CYS A 503 37.14 22.37 -8.81
N SER A 504 37.33 23.09 -7.70
CA SER A 504 38.13 24.33 -7.64
C SER A 504 39.58 24.13 -8.11
N SER A 505 40.17 22.98 -7.82
CA SER A 505 41.52 22.61 -8.26
C SER A 505 41.68 22.47 -9.78
N ALA A 506 40.59 22.25 -10.52
CA ALA A 506 40.62 22.09 -11.97
C ALA A 506 41.09 23.36 -12.70
N VAL A 507 40.86 24.55 -12.13
CA VAL A 507 41.28 25.84 -12.70
C VAL A 507 42.80 25.94 -12.87
N ASN A 508 43.56 25.28 -12.01
CA ASN A 508 45.02 25.26 -12.06
C ASN A 508 45.57 24.10 -12.92
N GLN A 509 44.75 23.10 -13.25
CA GLN A 509 45.16 21.86 -13.92
C GLN A 509 44.74 21.81 -15.40
N ARG A 510 43.68 22.54 -15.76
CA ARG A 510 43.05 22.50 -17.08
C ARG A 510 43.10 23.89 -17.73
N ASN A 511 43.65 23.94 -18.94
CA ASN A 511 43.77 25.18 -19.73
C ASN A 511 42.60 25.38 -20.72
N ASP A 512 41.67 24.43 -20.80
CA ASP A 512 40.56 24.39 -21.75
C ASP A 512 39.25 25.03 -21.23
N LEU A 513 39.25 25.55 -19.99
CA LEU A 513 38.07 26.13 -19.35
C LEU A 513 37.79 27.58 -19.79
N THR A 514 36.53 27.88 -20.09
CA THR A 514 36.02 29.25 -20.30
C THR A 514 36.03 30.07 -19.01
N GLU A 515 35.92 31.41 -19.09
CA GLU A 515 35.90 32.28 -17.90
C GLU A 515 34.74 31.95 -16.94
N ILE A 516 33.55 31.64 -17.48
CA ILE A 516 32.37 31.25 -16.69
C ILE A 516 32.59 29.89 -16.04
N GLU A 517 33.18 28.92 -16.75
CA GLU A 517 33.49 27.61 -16.15
C GLU A 517 34.54 27.71 -15.05
N LYS A 518 35.52 28.62 -15.17
CA LYS A 518 36.48 28.90 -14.10
C LYS A 518 35.78 29.47 -12.87
N GLU A 519 34.87 30.42 -13.05
CA GLU A 519 34.06 30.97 -11.97
C GLU A 519 33.20 29.90 -11.28
N VAL A 520 32.50 29.06 -12.04
CA VAL A 520 31.71 27.95 -11.51
C VAL A 520 32.60 26.96 -10.76
N CYS A 521 33.74 26.56 -11.33
CA CYS A 521 34.70 25.66 -10.65
C CYS A 521 35.20 26.25 -9.33
N LEU A 522 35.57 27.52 -9.29
CA LEU A 522 35.98 28.18 -8.04
C LEU A 522 34.83 28.23 -7.02
N SER A 523 33.60 28.45 -7.48
CA SER A 523 32.43 28.46 -6.60
C SER A 523 32.23 27.11 -5.89
N THR A 524 32.50 25.98 -6.57
CA THR A 524 32.27 24.62 -6.02
C THR A 524 33.03 24.31 -4.72
N ALA A 525 34.06 25.10 -4.35
CA ALA A 525 34.71 25.00 -3.06
C ALA A 525 33.72 25.23 -1.88
N LYS A 526 32.65 26.02 -2.07
CA LYS A 526 31.67 26.31 -1.02
C LYS A 526 30.56 25.25 -0.88
N PHE A 527 30.63 24.13 -1.61
CA PHE A 527 29.65 23.04 -1.41
C PHE A 527 29.72 22.46 0.00
N GLU A 528 30.91 22.41 0.60
CA GLU A 528 31.09 21.97 1.99
C GLU A 528 30.43 22.94 2.99
N ASP A 529 30.57 24.25 2.77
CA ASP A 529 29.94 25.29 3.57
C ASP A 529 28.41 25.22 3.46
N PHE A 530 27.88 25.09 2.24
CA PHE A 530 26.45 24.94 1.98
C PHE A 530 25.86 23.75 2.73
N ILE A 531 26.49 22.57 2.62
CA ILE A 531 26.05 21.36 3.31
C ILE A 531 26.04 21.60 4.82
N SER A 532 27.12 22.17 5.37
CA SER A 532 27.26 22.43 6.80
C SER A 532 26.16 23.34 7.33
N GLU A 533 25.87 24.43 6.62
CA GLU A 533 24.80 25.37 7.00
C GLU A 533 23.40 24.74 6.84
N PHE A 534 23.16 23.96 5.78
CA PHE A 534 21.92 23.22 5.59
C PHE A 534 21.62 22.32 6.78
N LEU A 535 22.60 21.53 7.22
CA LEU A 535 22.47 20.62 8.36
C LEU A 535 22.21 21.36 9.67
N ASN A 536 22.92 22.47 9.91
CA ASN A 536 22.68 23.32 11.08
C ASN A 536 21.23 23.81 11.14
N ARG A 537 20.66 24.20 9.99
CA ARG A 537 19.26 24.64 9.89
C ARG A 537 18.27 23.50 10.12
N ILE A 538 18.55 22.30 9.61
CA ILE A 538 17.74 21.11 9.92
C ILE A 538 17.74 20.81 11.42
N PHE A 539 18.90 20.86 12.08
CA PHE A 539 18.98 20.65 13.52
C PHE A 539 18.20 21.71 14.30
N GLN A 540 18.36 23.01 13.96
CA GLN A 540 17.56 24.09 14.56
C GLN A 540 16.05 23.90 14.37
N MET A 541 15.64 23.41 13.19
CA MET A 541 14.24 23.15 12.90
C MET A 541 13.69 22.00 13.76
N ILE A 542 14.44 20.90 13.89
CA ILE A 542 14.10 19.79 14.78
C ILE A 542 14.00 20.26 16.24
N ASP A 543 14.94 21.09 16.68
CA ASP A 543 14.98 21.66 18.03
C ASP A 543 13.76 22.54 18.32
N THR A 544 13.29 23.30 17.32
CA THR A 544 12.13 24.19 17.46
C THR A 544 10.79 23.40 17.38
N LEU A 545 10.65 22.46 16.44
CA LEU A 545 9.45 21.62 16.33
C LEU A 545 9.24 20.73 17.55
N SER A 546 10.33 20.27 18.18
CA SER A 546 10.26 19.51 19.43
C SER A 546 9.76 20.36 20.62
N THR A 547 9.87 21.70 20.58
CA THR A 547 9.34 22.58 21.63
C THR A 547 7.80 22.75 21.55
N GLU A 548 7.22 22.93 20.36
CA GLU A 548 5.76 23.15 20.18
C GLU A 548 4.90 21.92 20.52
N ILE A 549 5.45 20.71 20.35
CA ILE A 549 4.76 19.45 20.69
C ILE A 549 4.49 19.34 22.21
N SER A 550 5.19 20.13 23.03
CA SER A 550 4.98 20.22 24.48
C SER A 550 3.66 20.90 24.86
N ASP A 551 3.16 21.83 24.04
CA ASP A 551 2.04 22.72 24.38
C ASP A 551 0.70 22.33 23.71
N ALA A 552 0.72 21.43 22.71
CA ALA A 552 -0.46 21.11 21.90
C ALA A 552 -0.86 19.62 21.94
N PHE A 553 -1.33 19.12 23.10
CA PHE A 553 -1.97 17.79 23.19
C PHE A 553 -3.39 17.76 22.57
N ILE A 554 -3.85 18.87 21.98
CA ILE A 554 -5.17 19.00 21.34
C ILE A 554 -5.01 19.86 20.08
N ILE A 555 -4.52 19.30 18.97
CA ILE A 555 -4.96 19.63 17.61
C ILE A 555 -4.69 18.42 16.69
N THR A 556 -5.74 18.12 15.93
CA THR A 556 -6.07 17.02 15.01
C THR A 556 -5.08 16.72 13.88
N ILE A 557 -5.16 15.46 13.38
CA ILE A 557 -4.77 14.83 12.09
C ILE A 557 -3.87 15.62 11.11
N ASP A 558 -4.09 16.91 10.87
CA ASP A 558 -3.30 17.75 9.97
C ASP A 558 -1.83 17.88 10.41
N SER A 559 -1.57 18.03 11.72
CA SER A 559 -0.19 18.12 12.26
C SER A 559 0.62 16.83 12.05
N LYS A 560 -0.04 15.67 11.96
CA LYS A 560 0.64 14.39 11.64
C LYS A 560 0.94 14.26 10.15
N MET A 561 0.05 14.75 9.29
CA MET A 561 0.22 14.70 7.83
C MET A 561 1.33 15.66 7.38
N GLU A 562 1.37 16.88 7.91
CA GLU A 562 2.40 17.88 7.60
C GLU A 562 3.80 17.41 8.04
N ASN A 563 3.91 16.82 9.23
CA ASN A 563 5.17 16.23 9.71
C ASN A 563 5.63 15.03 8.87
N HIS A 564 4.70 14.18 8.41
CA HIS A 564 5.04 13.06 7.54
C HIS A 564 5.55 13.55 6.16
N GLN A 565 4.89 14.55 5.57
CA GLN A 565 5.29 15.11 4.29
C GLN A 565 6.69 15.72 4.37
N ILE A 566 6.98 16.50 5.41
CA ILE A 566 8.31 17.09 5.64
C ILE A 566 9.37 16.01 5.81
N ASN A 567 9.08 14.93 6.53
CA ASN A 567 10.02 13.81 6.67
C ASN A 567 10.34 13.13 5.33
N LEU A 568 9.34 12.95 4.46
CA LEU A 568 9.55 12.40 3.11
C LEU A 568 10.37 13.36 2.23
N GLU A 569 10.06 14.65 2.27
CA GLU A 569 10.77 15.69 1.52
C GLU A 569 12.22 15.82 2.00
N LEU A 570 12.46 15.84 3.31
CA LEU A 570 13.80 15.84 3.91
C LEU A 570 14.58 14.59 3.52
N THR A 571 13.95 13.41 3.57
CA THR A 571 14.58 12.15 3.14
C THR A 571 14.97 12.21 1.68
N SER A 572 14.13 12.80 0.82
CA SER A 572 14.43 12.98 -0.60
C SER A 572 15.64 13.90 -0.83
N VAL A 573 15.68 15.05 -0.16
CA VAL A 573 16.82 15.99 -0.25
C VAL A 573 18.11 15.32 0.22
N ILE A 574 18.08 14.63 1.36
CA ILE A 574 19.24 13.92 1.90
C ILE A 574 19.70 12.81 0.95
N SER A 575 18.77 12.02 0.40
CA SER A 575 19.07 10.97 -0.57
C SER A 575 19.75 11.55 -1.83
N SER A 576 19.23 12.66 -2.35
CA SER A 576 19.80 13.36 -3.50
C SER A 576 21.21 13.88 -3.23
N ILE A 577 21.44 14.47 -2.05
CA ILE A 577 22.77 14.89 -1.61
C ILE A 577 23.72 13.67 -1.53
N VAL A 578 23.29 12.59 -0.89
CA VAL A 578 24.10 11.37 -0.71
C VAL A 578 24.46 10.71 -2.05
N GLN A 579 23.51 10.64 -2.98
CA GLN A 579 23.74 10.05 -4.31
C GLN A 579 24.70 10.88 -5.17
N GLN A 580 24.75 12.21 -4.97
CA GLN A 580 25.45 13.15 -5.85
C GLN A 580 26.78 13.67 -5.29
N CYS A 581 27.12 13.40 -4.03
CA CYS A 581 28.34 13.90 -3.38
C CYS A 581 29.60 13.09 -3.69
N SER A 582 30.74 13.79 -3.84
CA SER A 582 32.07 13.15 -3.91
C SER A 582 32.43 12.42 -2.62
N LYS A 583 33.35 11.43 -2.66
CA LYS A 583 33.84 10.76 -1.44
C LYS A 583 34.30 11.75 -0.36
N LYS A 584 34.95 12.87 -0.69
CA LYS A 584 35.41 13.86 0.31
C LYS A 584 34.26 14.65 0.95
N ILE A 585 33.28 15.08 0.15
CA ILE A 585 32.11 15.82 0.64
C ILE A 585 31.14 14.87 1.36
N PHE A 586 31.03 13.62 0.92
CA PHE A 586 30.41 12.52 1.64
C PHE A 586 31.08 12.31 3.02
N HIS A 587 32.40 12.56 3.13
CA HIS A 587 33.10 12.56 4.41
C HIS A 587 32.84 13.82 5.29
N SER A 588 32.34 14.94 4.75
CA SER A 588 31.88 16.11 5.55
C SER A 588 30.37 16.10 5.84
N LEU A 589 29.57 15.48 4.97
CA LEU A 589 28.19 15.02 5.24
C LEU A 589 28.10 13.97 6.33
N ILE A 590 29.25 13.55 6.84
CA ILE A 590 29.37 12.74 8.03
C ILE A 590 28.71 13.42 9.24
N SER A 591 28.16 14.63 9.18
CA SER A 591 27.09 15.05 10.10
C SER A 591 25.86 14.12 10.16
N LEU A 592 25.59 13.32 9.12
CA LEU A 592 24.81 12.06 9.09
C LEU A 592 25.62 10.92 9.72
N PHE A 593 26.22 11.19 10.88
CA PHE A 593 27.31 10.39 11.44
C PHE A 593 26.92 8.91 11.62
N SER A 594 25.65 8.61 11.92
CA SER A 594 25.14 7.25 12.11
C SER A 594 25.15 6.38 10.85
N PHE A 595 24.65 6.92 9.73
CA PHE A 595 24.53 6.18 8.47
C PHE A 595 25.91 6.00 7.81
N VAL A 596 26.77 7.02 7.88
CA VAL A 596 28.13 6.90 7.34
C VAL A 596 28.99 5.97 8.18
N ALA A 597 28.87 6.02 9.52
CA ALA A 597 29.57 5.06 10.38
C ALA A 597 29.13 3.63 10.07
N TRP A 598 27.82 3.37 9.89
CA TRP A 598 27.31 2.03 9.61
C TRP A 598 27.77 1.50 8.24
N CYS A 599 27.76 2.33 7.21
CA CYS A 599 28.16 1.94 5.85
C CYS A 599 29.69 1.85 5.65
N ASN A 600 30.50 2.47 6.53
CA ASN A 600 31.97 2.58 6.38
C ASN A 600 32.74 2.14 7.64
N ILE A 601 32.27 1.09 8.31
CA ILE A 601 32.92 0.49 9.47
C ILE A 601 34.38 0.14 9.12
N GLY A 602 35.33 0.70 9.88
CA GLY A 602 36.77 0.46 9.74
C GLY A 602 37.51 1.33 8.71
N TYR A 603 36.83 2.31 8.09
CA TYR A 603 37.44 3.25 7.15
C TYR A 603 37.63 4.68 7.71
N ILE A 604 36.89 5.03 8.77
CA ILE A 604 36.93 6.35 9.42
C ILE A 604 37.45 6.20 10.84
N ASP A 605 38.41 7.04 11.22
CA ASP A 605 38.95 7.12 12.59
C ASP A 605 38.10 8.07 13.46
N TRP A 606 37.37 7.48 14.40
CA TRP A 606 36.47 8.19 15.32
C TRP A 606 37.14 8.62 16.62
N GLU A 607 38.34 8.14 16.90
CA GLU A 607 39.00 8.27 18.20
C GLU A 607 39.17 9.73 18.68
N PRO A 608 39.53 10.70 17.82
CA PRO A 608 39.63 12.11 18.22
C PRO A 608 38.28 12.75 18.62
N TRP A 609 37.16 12.13 18.23
CA TRP A 609 35.82 12.72 18.32
C TRP A 609 34.98 12.12 19.45
N LEU A 610 35.34 10.94 19.96
CA LEU A 610 34.58 10.20 20.97
C LEU A 610 34.19 11.07 22.18
N ALA A 611 35.14 11.79 22.77
CA ALA A 611 34.86 12.64 23.95
C ALA A 611 33.78 13.70 23.67
N ARG A 612 33.79 14.33 22.49
CA ARG A 612 32.78 15.33 22.11
C ARG A 612 31.43 14.69 21.83
N ILE A 613 31.43 13.55 21.14
CA ILE A 613 30.21 12.80 20.79
C ILE A 613 29.47 12.36 22.06
N PHE A 614 30.15 11.66 22.97
CA PHE A 614 29.54 11.18 24.21
C PHE A 614 29.09 12.31 25.14
N THR A 615 29.80 13.45 25.16
CA THR A 615 29.36 14.63 25.92
C THR A 615 28.07 15.24 25.35
N ARG A 616 27.92 15.27 24.02
CA ARG A 616 26.69 15.75 23.37
C ARG A 616 25.52 14.79 23.57
N ILE A 617 25.78 13.48 23.50
CA ILE A 617 24.77 12.45 23.77
C ILE A 617 24.26 12.58 25.21
N LEU A 618 25.14 12.80 26.19
CA LEU A 618 24.74 13.03 27.58
C LEU A 618 23.84 14.25 27.74
N LYS A 619 24.16 15.36 27.05
CA LYS A 619 23.30 16.57 27.03
C LYS A 619 21.94 16.31 26.38
N ASN A 620 21.92 15.52 25.31
CA ASN A 620 20.69 15.17 24.58
C ASN A 620 19.71 14.36 25.43
N LEU A 621 20.17 13.60 26.44
CA LEU A 621 19.29 12.85 27.33
C LEU A 621 18.52 13.73 28.34
N SER A 622 18.74 15.07 28.33
CA SER A 622 18.01 16.08 29.09
C SER A 622 17.76 15.73 30.58
N LEU A 623 18.77 15.15 31.24
CA LEU A 623 18.66 14.67 32.62
C LEU A 623 18.73 15.82 33.64
N PRO A 624 17.88 15.82 34.69
CA PRO A 624 17.91 16.86 35.72
C PRO A 624 19.12 16.71 36.64
N VAL A 625 20.02 17.71 36.65
CA VAL A 625 21.24 17.73 37.49
C VAL A 625 21.29 19.02 38.32
N GLY A 626 21.08 18.91 39.65
CA GLY A 626 21.23 20.02 40.61
C GLY A 626 19.93 20.75 41.02
N ASN A 627 20.05 21.81 41.83
CA ASN A 627 18.94 22.63 42.39
C ASN A 627 18.48 23.78 41.46
N VAL A 628 18.54 23.61 40.15
CA VAL A 628 18.19 24.66 39.18
C VAL A 628 16.95 24.21 38.41
N GLU A 629 15.93 25.08 38.32
CA GLU A 629 14.77 24.89 37.45
C GLU A 629 15.24 24.68 36.00
N LEU A 630 14.81 23.55 35.43
CA LEU A 630 15.18 23.09 34.09
C LEU A 630 14.79 24.13 33.03
N THR A 631 15.77 24.76 32.40
CA THR A 631 15.64 25.13 30.99
C THR A 631 15.55 23.80 30.21
N LYS A 632 14.34 23.40 29.80
CA LYS A 632 14.15 22.28 28.85
C LYS A 632 14.81 22.68 27.51
N GLU A 633 16.13 22.51 27.38
CA GLU A 633 16.76 22.36 26.07
C GLU A 633 16.22 21.04 25.49
N THR A 634 15.47 21.15 24.39
CA THR A 634 14.84 20.01 23.70
C THR A 634 15.89 19.05 23.17
N GLN A 635 15.51 17.78 23.01
CA GLN A 635 16.40 16.74 22.49
C GLN A 635 16.66 16.95 20.98
N ASN A 636 17.89 17.28 20.60
CA ASN A 636 18.29 17.50 19.21
C ASN A 636 18.46 16.21 18.38
N TYR A 637 18.57 15.02 19.00
CA TYR A 637 18.88 13.77 18.28
C TYR A 637 17.92 12.62 18.60
N SER A 638 17.43 11.94 17.56
CA SER A 638 16.61 10.74 17.71
C SER A 638 17.43 9.55 18.24
N ILE A 639 16.84 8.84 19.19
CA ILE A 639 17.46 7.69 19.87
C ILE A 639 17.97 6.59 18.91
N PRO A 640 17.23 6.19 17.86
CA PRO A 640 17.70 5.18 16.89
C PRO A 640 18.96 5.59 16.12
N VAL A 641 19.05 6.87 15.77
CA VAL A 641 20.21 7.43 15.07
C VAL A 641 21.44 7.38 15.98
N VAL A 642 21.29 7.78 17.25
CA VAL A 642 22.40 7.77 18.22
C VAL A 642 22.87 6.35 18.51
N ALA A 643 21.95 5.40 18.70
CA ALA A 643 22.28 4.00 18.94
C ALA A 643 23.07 3.38 17.77
N THR A 644 22.57 3.56 16.54
CA THR A 644 23.26 3.10 15.31
C THR A 644 24.65 3.69 15.20
N TRP A 645 24.81 4.97 15.54
CA TRP A 645 26.10 5.65 15.49
C TRP A 645 27.10 5.09 16.49
N ILE A 646 26.71 4.94 17.77
CA ILE A 646 27.56 4.36 18.81
C ILE A 646 28.01 2.96 18.40
N VAL A 647 27.06 2.10 17.98
CA VAL A 647 27.36 0.72 17.60
C VAL A 647 28.29 0.67 16.40
N ALA A 648 28.13 1.53 15.39
CA ALA A 648 28.98 1.54 14.21
C ALA A 648 30.43 1.96 14.50
N MET A 649 30.67 2.78 15.52
CA MET A 649 32.03 3.21 15.95
C MET A 649 32.80 2.13 16.72
N MET A 650 32.16 1.01 17.08
CA MET A 650 32.81 -0.07 17.84
C MET A 650 33.66 -0.98 16.95
N GLY A 651 34.72 -1.56 17.53
CA GLY A 651 35.67 -2.46 16.85
C GLY A 651 37.12 -1.97 16.92
N ASN A 652 38.06 -2.91 16.97
CA ASN A 652 39.52 -2.70 17.07
C ASN A 652 39.97 -1.87 18.30
N HIS A 653 40.30 -2.54 19.41
CA HIS A 653 40.77 -1.91 20.67
C HIS A 653 39.96 -0.67 21.10
N SER A 654 38.63 -0.77 21.06
CA SER A 654 37.76 0.41 21.01
C SER A 654 37.66 1.15 22.34
N SER A 655 38.34 2.29 22.42
CA SER A 655 38.11 3.37 23.39
C SER A 655 36.62 3.76 23.51
N CYS A 656 35.84 3.58 22.44
CA CYS A 656 34.39 3.81 22.38
C CYS A 656 33.61 3.05 23.48
N ILE A 657 33.94 1.78 23.76
CA ILE A 657 33.25 1.00 24.80
C ILE A 657 33.52 1.59 26.19
N GLN A 658 34.74 2.12 26.42
CA GLN A 658 35.07 2.79 27.68
C GLN A 658 34.25 4.07 27.86
N TYR A 659 34.12 4.89 26.81
CA TYR A 659 33.25 6.08 26.84
C TYR A 659 31.77 5.73 27.08
N LEU A 660 31.27 4.64 26.48
CA LEU A 660 29.92 4.15 26.74
C LEU A 660 29.74 3.71 28.20
N ARG A 661 30.74 3.04 28.78
CA ARG A 661 30.75 2.64 30.18
C ARG A 661 30.71 3.86 31.11
N ASP A 662 31.50 4.88 30.81
CA ASP A 662 31.53 6.11 31.59
C ASP A 662 30.19 6.86 31.50
N LEU A 663 29.58 6.90 30.31
CA LEU A 663 28.25 7.47 30.08
C LEU A 663 27.18 6.74 30.92
N LEU A 664 27.08 5.42 30.78
CA LEU A 664 26.08 4.61 31.50
C LEU A 664 26.26 4.71 33.02
N THR A 665 27.50 4.79 33.50
CA THR A 665 27.80 4.99 34.92
C THR A 665 27.28 6.34 35.43
N ALA A 666 27.45 7.40 34.64
CA ALA A 666 26.96 8.74 34.99
C ALA A 666 25.42 8.80 35.07
N ILE A 667 24.73 8.11 34.16
CA ILE A 667 23.26 8.16 34.07
C ILE A 667 22.55 7.05 34.88
N LYS A 668 23.31 6.14 35.51
CA LYS A 668 22.80 4.96 36.24
C LYS A 668 21.72 5.30 37.27
N ILE A 669 21.85 6.43 37.96
CA ILE A 669 20.92 6.87 39.01
C ILE A 669 19.51 7.11 38.43
N PHE A 670 19.40 7.57 37.18
CA PHE A 670 18.13 7.88 36.53
C PHE A 670 17.37 6.64 36.06
N TYR A 671 18.04 5.48 35.97
CA TYR A 671 17.35 4.22 35.70
C TYR A 671 16.62 3.66 36.92
N HIS A 672 16.92 4.14 38.14
CA HIS A 672 16.37 3.56 39.36
C HIS A 672 14.83 3.69 39.42
N PRO A 673 14.08 2.65 39.81
CA PRO A 673 12.60 2.67 39.82
C PRO A 673 11.95 3.78 40.65
N SER A 674 12.67 4.29 41.65
CA SER A 674 12.22 5.42 42.50
C SER A 674 12.35 6.79 41.82
N ASN A 675 13.15 6.90 40.75
CA ASN A 675 13.42 8.13 40.04
C ASN A 675 12.58 8.19 38.75
N THR A 676 11.27 8.38 38.92
CA THR A 676 10.34 8.47 37.78
C THR A 676 10.26 9.88 37.24
N GLY A 677 10.41 10.05 35.93
CA GLY A 677 10.28 11.33 35.22
C GLY A 677 10.09 11.13 33.71
N GLU A 678 9.88 12.21 32.97
CA GLU A 678 9.68 12.18 31.51
C GLU A 678 10.88 11.53 30.77
N PHE A 679 12.10 11.70 31.27
CA PHE A 679 13.33 11.12 30.72
C PHE A 679 13.38 9.59 30.72
N GLN A 680 12.50 8.90 31.46
CA GLN A 680 12.58 7.46 31.67
C GLN A 680 12.27 6.67 30.39
N ILE A 681 11.34 7.15 29.55
CA ILE A 681 11.01 6.49 28.27
C ILE A 681 12.19 6.57 27.30
N GLU A 682 12.88 7.71 27.26
CA GLU A 682 14.01 7.98 26.38
C GLU A 682 15.23 7.15 26.79
N LEU A 683 15.52 7.08 28.08
CA LEU A 683 16.59 6.24 28.61
C LEU A 683 16.37 4.74 28.30
N VAL A 684 15.16 4.22 28.54
CA VAL A 684 14.88 2.80 28.28
C VAL A 684 14.82 2.51 26.77
N SER A 685 14.27 3.42 25.96
CA SER A 685 14.33 3.32 24.50
C SER A 685 15.76 3.34 23.98
N PHE A 686 16.65 4.13 24.59
CA PHE A 686 18.06 4.19 24.22
C PHE A 686 18.79 2.88 24.49
N LEU A 687 18.54 2.23 25.63
CA LEU A 687 19.07 0.90 25.92
C LEU A 687 18.57 -0.15 24.92
N SER A 688 17.26 -0.20 24.67
CA SER A 688 16.67 -1.21 23.77
C SER A 688 17.25 -1.09 22.36
N MET A 689 17.31 0.13 21.85
CA MET A 689 17.78 0.41 20.50
C MET A 689 19.29 0.19 20.34
N LEU A 690 20.10 0.48 21.37
CA LEU A 690 21.52 0.11 21.40
C LEU A 690 21.72 -1.40 21.34
N ALA A 691 20.93 -2.16 22.11
CA ALA A 691 21.04 -3.61 22.13
C ALA A 691 20.59 -4.23 20.80
N GLN A 692 19.49 -3.75 20.22
CA GLN A 692 18.97 -4.20 18.92
C GLN A 692 19.99 -3.96 17.80
N THR A 693 20.45 -2.72 17.63
CA THR A 693 21.39 -2.36 16.56
C THR A 693 22.72 -3.11 16.65
N PHE A 694 23.18 -3.42 17.87
CA PHE A 694 24.38 -4.25 18.08
C PHE A 694 24.15 -5.71 17.69
N VAL A 695 22.99 -6.29 18.01
CA VAL A 695 22.60 -7.64 17.57
C VAL A 695 22.57 -7.71 16.04
N ASP A 696 21.94 -6.73 15.39
CA ASP A 696 21.85 -6.66 13.93
C ASP A 696 23.25 -6.63 13.28
N ARG A 697 24.16 -5.82 13.83
CA ARG A 697 25.55 -5.75 13.36
C ARG A 697 26.26 -7.11 13.48
N VAL A 698 26.15 -7.77 14.63
CA VAL A 698 26.75 -9.08 14.86
C VAL A 698 26.17 -10.13 13.90
N TYR A 699 24.87 -10.08 13.63
CA TYR A 699 24.22 -10.95 12.65
C TYR A 699 24.81 -10.74 11.25
N PHE A 700 24.83 -9.50 10.74
CA PHE A 700 25.36 -9.21 9.40
C PHE A 700 26.87 -9.51 9.26
N GLU A 701 27.67 -9.38 10.31
CA GLU A 701 29.10 -9.72 10.27
C GLU A 701 29.37 -11.24 10.27
N ARG A 702 28.43 -12.03 10.81
CA ARG A 702 28.58 -13.49 11.01
C ARG A 702 27.79 -14.34 10.00
N THR A 703 26.86 -13.77 9.23
CA THR A 703 26.13 -14.49 8.17
C THR A 703 27.08 -14.97 7.06
N THR A 704 26.83 -16.18 6.56
CA THR A 704 27.67 -16.86 5.55
C THR A 704 27.55 -16.27 4.15
N GLU A 705 26.44 -15.59 3.85
CA GLU A 705 26.22 -14.93 2.56
C GLU A 705 26.58 -13.44 2.66
N PRO A 706 27.57 -12.95 1.89
CA PRO A 706 27.93 -11.55 1.91
C PRO A 706 26.81 -10.71 1.31
N VAL A 707 26.20 -9.87 2.12
CA VAL A 707 25.27 -8.85 1.66
C VAL A 707 26.08 -7.80 0.90
N TRP A 708 25.73 -7.52 -0.36
CA TRP A 708 26.57 -6.74 -1.28
C TRP A 708 26.92 -5.32 -0.77
N TYR A 709 26.11 -4.75 0.13
CA TYR A 709 26.30 -3.42 0.70
C TYR A 709 26.92 -3.41 2.12
N PHE A 710 27.13 -4.56 2.78
CA PHE A 710 27.62 -4.61 4.16
C PHE A 710 28.72 -5.66 4.33
N ASN A 711 29.99 -5.22 4.30
CA ASN A 711 31.15 -6.09 4.49
C ASN A 711 32.33 -5.36 5.16
N PRO A 712 32.36 -5.30 6.51
CA PRO A 712 33.43 -4.61 7.23
C PRO A 712 34.79 -5.35 7.13
N PRO A 713 35.92 -4.61 7.12
CA PRO A 713 37.26 -5.18 7.12
C PRO A 713 37.47 -6.13 8.30
N LYS A 714 38.21 -7.23 8.10
CA LYS A 714 38.50 -8.22 9.16
C LYS A 714 39.08 -7.61 10.43
N SER A 715 39.82 -6.50 10.33
CA SER A 715 40.42 -5.80 11.48
C SER A 715 39.41 -5.09 12.38
N HIS A 716 38.21 -4.75 11.88
CA HIS A 716 37.19 -4.00 12.60
C HIS A 716 35.90 -4.80 12.86
N ARG A 717 35.92 -6.10 12.56
CA ARG A 717 34.85 -7.02 12.94
C ARG A 717 34.84 -7.20 14.46
N LEU A 718 33.65 -7.30 15.03
CA LEU A 718 33.45 -7.46 16.47
C LEU A 718 33.99 -8.83 16.92
N ARG A 719 34.94 -8.81 17.86
CA ARG A 719 35.49 -10.03 18.48
C ARG A 719 34.62 -10.45 19.65
N ASP A 720 34.78 -11.69 20.10
CA ASP A 720 34.01 -12.20 21.24
C ASP A 720 34.27 -11.43 22.54
N GLU A 721 35.46 -10.85 22.71
CA GLU A 721 35.81 -9.94 23.82
C GLU A 721 35.00 -8.63 23.76
N ASP A 722 34.89 -8.03 22.57
CA ASP A 722 34.17 -6.76 22.37
C ASP A 722 32.65 -6.95 22.67
N ILE A 723 32.10 -8.11 22.32
CA ILE A 723 30.71 -8.49 22.66
C ILE A 723 30.54 -8.67 24.18
N ASN A 724 31.49 -9.32 24.85
CA ASN A 724 31.45 -9.50 26.31
C ASN A 724 31.49 -8.15 27.04
N ASP A 725 32.35 -7.23 26.60
CA ASP A 725 32.48 -5.91 27.20
C ASP A 725 31.23 -5.06 27.00
N PHE A 726 30.61 -5.13 25.82
CA PHE A 726 29.34 -4.44 25.53
C PHE A 726 28.21 -4.96 26.43
N VAL A 727 28.03 -6.28 26.55
CA VAL A 727 27.00 -6.86 27.40
C VAL A 727 27.22 -6.51 28.88
N ASN A 728 28.46 -6.58 29.36
CA ASN A 728 28.80 -6.17 30.73
C ASN A 728 28.55 -4.69 31.00
N CYS A 729 28.65 -3.84 29.98
CA CYS A 729 28.40 -2.41 30.07
C CYS A 729 26.91 -2.09 30.26
N LEU A 730 26.02 -2.76 29.51
CA LEU A 730 24.58 -2.46 29.54
C LEU A 730 23.80 -3.23 30.62
N LYS A 731 24.29 -4.41 31.05
CA LYS A 731 23.49 -5.34 31.90
C LYS A 731 22.96 -4.72 33.19
N GLU A 732 23.75 -3.87 33.87
CA GLU A 732 23.33 -3.29 35.15
C GLU A 732 22.18 -2.30 34.96
N CYS A 733 22.28 -1.40 33.98
CA CYS A 733 21.22 -0.46 33.65
C CYS A 733 19.95 -1.18 33.17
N ALA A 734 20.12 -2.23 32.35
CA ALA A 734 19.02 -3.07 31.92
C ALA A 734 18.29 -3.70 33.12
N PHE A 735 18.98 -4.35 34.05
CA PHE A 735 18.35 -4.97 35.23
C PHE A 735 17.65 -3.98 36.15
N ILE A 736 18.20 -2.77 36.32
CA ILE A 736 17.53 -1.72 37.10
C ILE A 736 16.24 -1.29 36.38
N SER A 737 16.29 -1.15 35.05
CA SER A 737 15.16 -0.67 34.25
C SER A 737 13.96 -1.63 34.20
N ILE A 738 14.17 -2.93 34.43
CA ILE A 738 13.09 -3.92 34.48
C ILE A 738 12.06 -3.57 35.55
N PHE A 739 12.48 -3.00 36.68
CA PHE A 739 11.57 -2.69 37.78
C PHE A 739 10.89 -1.32 37.66
N ASN A 740 11.03 -0.66 36.51
CA ASN A 740 10.39 0.63 36.26
C ASN A 740 8.86 0.50 36.23
N LYS A 741 8.17 1.51 36.76
CA LYS A 741 6.70 1.52 36.82
C LYS A 741 6.05 1.58 35.43
N ASN A 742 6.74 2.17 34.46
CA ASN A 742 6.31 2.38 33.08
C ASN A 742 7.36 1.79 32.11
N HIS A 743 6.95 1.44 30.88
CA HIS A 743 7.82 0.98 29.78
C HIS A 743 8.60 -0.33 30.03
N LEU A 744 8.01 -1.26 30.80
CA LEU A 744 8.55 -2.60 31.02
C LEU A 744 8.88 -3.34 29.71
N ASP A 745 8.06 -3.16 28.67
CA ASP A 745 8.21 -3.86 27.40
C ASP A 745 9.57 -3.57 26.73
N LEU A 746 10.00 -2.30 26.72
CA LEU A 746 11.30 -1.88 26.16
C LEU A 746 12.49 -2.38 26.99
N ALA A 747 12.34 -2.43 28.32
CA ALA A 747 13.37 -2.99 29.20
C ALA A 747 13.50 -4.51 28.97
N ALA A 748 12.38 -5.21 28.81
CA ALA A 748 12.35 -6.64 28.50
C ALA A 748 12.97 -6.94 27.13
N GLU A 749 12.68 -6.13 26.10
CA GLU A 749 13.33 -6.22 24.79
C GLU A 749 14.84 -6.04 24.88
N THR A 750 15.32 -5.07 25.67
CA THR A 750 16.75 -4.86 25.91
C THR A 750 17.41 -6.14 26.44
N CYS A 751 16.83 -6.76 27.47
CA CYS A 751 17.35 -8.01 28.03
C CYS A 751 17.28 -9.16 27.02
N GLN A 752 16.22 -9.22 26.21
CA GLN A 752 16.11 -10.18 25.11
C GLN A 752 17.25 -10.03 24.11
N TYR A 753 17.56 -8.82 23.63
CA TYR A 753 18.67 -8.61 22.69
C TYR A 753 20.03 -8.94 23.33
N LEU A 754 20.30 -8.51 24.56
CA LEU A 754 21.54 -8.85 25.27
C LEU A 754 21.71 -10.37 25.46
N SER A 755 20.62 -11.08 25.71
CA SER A 755 20.63 -12.54 25.83
C SER A 755 20.95 -13.28 24.53
N GLN A 756 20.63 -12.69 23.37
CA GLN A 756 21.00 -13.27 22.07
C GLN A 756 22.52 -13.21 21.85
N LEU A 757 23.19 -12.19 22.43
CA LEU A 757 24.64 -12.03 22.36
C LEU A 757 25.37 -12.94 23.35
N ARG A 758 24.98 -12.87 24.64
CA ARG A 758 25.60 -13.63 25.75
C ARG A 758 24.56 -14.06 26.79
N PRO A 759 23.93 -15.23 26.62
CA PRO A 759 22.92 -15.71 27.56
C PRO A 759 23.50 -16.01 28.95
N GLU A 760 24.76 -16.48 29.04
CA GLU A 760 25.45 -16.79 30.30
C GLU A 760 25.58 -15.61 31.27
N LEU A 761 25.55 -14.37 30.77
CA LEU A 761 25.69 -13.16 31.60
C LEU A 761 24.35 -12.56 32.04
N ILE A 762 23.26 -12.91 31.36
CA ILE A 762 21.95 -12.27 31.55
C ILE A 762 20.92 -13.22 32.16
N VAL A 763 20.88 -14.47 31.70
CA VAL A 763 19.88 -15.46 32.15
C VAL A 763 20.08 -15.85 33.63
N PRO A 764 21.28 -16.28 34.09
CA PRO A 764 21.44 -16.73 35.48
C PRO A 764 21.08 -15.66 36.52
N PRO A 765 21.50 -14.38 36.40
CA PRO A 765 21.11 -13.36 37.37
C PRO A 765 19.59 -13.13 37.46
N LEU A 766 18.86 -13.17 36.33
CA LEU A 766 17.40 -13.03 36.31
C LEU A 766 16.68 -14.23 36.92
N VAL A 767 17.21 -15.44 36.67
CA VAL A 767 16.70 -16.67 37.27
C VAL A 767 17.00 -16.71 38.77
N GLU A 768 18.19 -16.30 39.21
CA GLU A 768 18.52 -16.17 40.64
C GLU A 768 17.62 -15.14 41.32
N LEU A 769 17.37 -13.98 40.69
CA LEU A 769 16.39 -12.99 41.14
C LEU A 769 14.99 -13.59 41.34
N PHE A 770 14.63 -14.58 40.52
CA PHE A 770 13.35 -15.28 40.60
C PHE A 770 13.34 -16.46 41.59
N VAL A 771 14.42 -17.22 41.70
CA VAL A 771 14.52 -18.44 42.53
C VAL A 771 14.82 -18.10 44.00
N LEU A 772 15.58 -17.03 44.30
CA LEU A 772 15.74 -16.50 45.65
C LEU A 772 14.40 -16.06 46.28
N PHE A 773 13.37 -15.82 45.46
CA PHE A 773 11.99 -15.55 45.88
C PHE A 773 11.27 -16.79 46.46
N ASN A 774 11.75 -18.02 46.18
CA ASN A 774 11.09 -19.29 46.50
C ASN A 774 11.91 -20.26 47.41
N LEU A 775 13.02 -19.79 48.00
CA LEU A 775 13.87 -20.38 49.07
C LEU A 775 14.86 -21.54 48.76
N PHE A 776 16.06 -21.34 49.32
CA PHE A 776 17.19 -22.23 49.66
C PHE A 776 17.92 -23.01 48.54
N PHE A 777 18.89 -22.37 47.87
CA PHE A 777 20.20 -22.98 47.59
C PHE A 777 21.25 -21.87 47.43
N ALA A 778 22.41 -22.05 48.09
CA ALA A 778 23.44 -21.03 48.25
C ALA A 778 24.74 -21.36 47.50
N LEU A 779 25.51 -20.30 47.23
CA LEU A 779 26.94 -20.17 46.88
C LEU A 779 27.33 -20.22 45.39
N LEU A 780 27.37 -19.05 44.74
CA LEU A 780 28.60 -18.28 44.49
C LEU A 780 28.23 -16.89 43.90
N ILE A 781 29.06 -15.86 44.16
CA ILE A 781 28.95 -14.44 43.70
C ILE A 781 28.12 -13.53 44.64
N VAL A 782 28.69 -13.23 45.80
CA VAL A 782 28.00 -12.59 46.94
C VAL A 782 28.33 -11.11 47.20
N SER A 783 29.23 -10.43 46.48
CA SER A 783 29.62 -9.06 46.91
C SER A 783 28.88 -7.88 46.25
N LEU A 784 28.32 -8.01 45.03
CA LEU A 784 27.63 -6.90 44.36
C LEU A 784 26.09 -6.95 44.46
N LEU A 785 25.50 -8.14 44.58
CA LEU A 785 24.04 -8.34 44.60
C LEU A 785 23.39 -8.10 45.98
N ILE A 786 24.15 -8.19 47.07
CA ILE A 786 23.64 -8.00 48.44
C ILE A 786 23.11 -6.58 48.71
N ARG A 787 23.50 -5.55 47.94
CA ARG A 787 22.96 -4.18 48.12
C ARG A 787 21.60 -3.94 47.48
N LEU A 788 21.14 -4.81 46.57
CA LEU A 788 19.80 -4.71 45.95
C LEU A 788 18.73 -5.53 46.72
N PHE A 789 19.15 -6.35 47.68
CA PHE A 789 18.39 -7.49 48.21
C PHE A 789 17.94 -7.38 49.68
N SER A 790 17.63 -6.18 50.19
CA SER A 790 17.09 -6.02 51.56
C SER A 790 15.56 -5.89 51.64
N SER A 791 14.81 -6.24 50.59
CA SER A 791 13.35 -5.99 50.52
C SER A 791 12.54 -7.10 49.84
N ILE A 792 13.07 -8.34 49.82
CA ILE A 792 12.44 -9.46 49.10
C ILE A 792 12.22 -10.61 50.08
N ASP A 793 11.30 -10.39 51.02
CA ASP A 793 10.66 -11.45 51.80
C ASP A 793 9.14 -11.21 51.67
N ASN A 794 8.47 -12.12 50.95
CA ASN A 794 7.04 -12.23 50.65
C ASN A 794 6.55 -11.68 49.30
N MET A 795 5.49 -12.33 48.81
CA MET A 795 4.58 -12.00 47.70
C MET A 795 3.94 -10.58 47.76
N THR A 796 4.58 -9.59 48.37
CA THR A 796 4.02 -8.26 48.65
C THR A 796 4.12 -7.30 47.46
N GLU A 797 4.99 -7.57 46.47
CA GLU A 797 5.22 -6.68 45.32
C GLU A 797 4.92 -7.36 43.96
N PRO A 798 3.65 -7.40 43.50
CA PRO A 798 3.22 -8.06 42.26
C PRO A 798 3.86 -7.48 40.98
N HIS A 799 4.29 -6.22 41.03
CA HIS A 799 4.98 -5.58 39.91
C HIS A 799 6.35 -6.19 39.61
N ARG A 800 7.09 -6.71 40.61
CA ARG A 800 8.38 -7.37 40.39
C ARG A 800 8.22 -8.71 39.68
N PHE A 801 7.21 -9.48 40.09
CA PHE A 801 6.86 -10.75 39.43
C PHE A 801 6.54 -10.53 37.95
N THR A 802 5.62 -9.61 37.66
CA THR A 802 5.22 -9.32 36.26
C THR A 802 6.40 -8.84 35.42
N SER A 803 7.30 -8.04 36.01
CA SER A 803 8.47 -7.52 35.30
C SER A 803 9.49 -8.60 34.93
N ILE A 804 9.85 -9.48 35.88
CA ILE A 804 10.82 -10.55 35.64
C ILE A 804 10.27 -11.57 34.63
N ILE A 805 9.00 -11.95 34.74
CA ILE A 805 8.40 -12.93 33.84
C ILE A 805 8.27 -12.39 32.41
N THR A 806 7.92 -11.12 32.22
CA THR A 806 7.93 -10.51 30.89
C THR A 806 9.33 -10.57 30.26
N CYS A 807 10.40 -10.32 31.03
CA CYS A 807 11.77 -10.43 30.52
C CYS A 807 12.14 -11.87 30.15
N LEU A 808 11.85 -12.84 31.02
CA LEU A 808 12.10 -14.26 30.76
C LEU A 808 11.29 -14.77 29.54
N THR A 809 10.11 -14.21 29.30
CA THR A 809 9.28 -14.51 28.11
C THR A 809 9.99 -14.12 26.80
N GLY A 810 10.63 -12.95 26.75
CA GLY A 810 11.43 -12.53 25.59
C GLY A 810 12.69 -13.38 25.39
N MET A 811 13.23 -13.95 26.47
CA MET A 811 14.49 -14.70 26.49
C MET A 811 14.31 -16.22 26.42
N THR A 812 13.08 -16.69 26.18
CA THR A 812 12.73 -18.10 26.35
C THR A 812 13.52 -19.03 25.43
N ARG A 813 13.78 -18.61 24.18
CA ARG A 813 14.55 -19.42 23.22
C ARG A 813 16.03 -19.55 23.63
N GLN A 814 16.60 -18.52 24.25
CA GLN A 814 17.97 -18.47 24.73
C GLN A 814 18.16 -19.32 26.00
N ILE A 815 17.13 -19.40 26.85
CA ILE A 815 17.10 -20.29 28.01
C ILE A 815 17.10 -21.75 27.56
N ILE A 816 16.30 -22.07 26.53
CA ILE A 816 16.04 -23.45 26.10
C ILE A 816 17.15 -24.02 25.19
N ARG A 817 17.75 -23.18 24.34
CA ARG A 817 18.75 -23.64 23.35
C ARG A 817 20.11 -23.88 24.02
N GLN A 818 20.65 -25.08 23.87
CA GLN A 818 22.04 -25.35 24.24
C GLN A 818 23.00 -24.62 23.29
N THR A 819 23.90 -23.82 23.87
CA THR A 819 25.04 -23.25 23.16
C THR A 819 26.32 -23.73 23.80
N SER A 820 27.44 -23.71 23.08
CA SER A 820 28.74 -24.15 23.60
C SER A 820 29.16 -23.40 24.88
N ASN A 821 28.71 -22.16 25.04
CA ASN A 821 29.11 -21.28 26.13
C ASN A 821 28.07 -21.25 27.28
N PHE A 822 26.82 -21.60 26.99
CA PHE A 822 25.74 -21.68 27.97
C PHE A 822 24.97 -23.00 27.81
N SER A 823 25.44 -24.03 28.52
CA SER A 823 24.84 -25.36 28.55
C SER A 823 23.82 -25.54 29.69
N GLN A 824 23.92 -24.75 30.76
CA GLN A 824 23.08 -24.87 31.97
C GLN A 824 21.63 -24.36 31.76
N GLY A 825 21.35 -23.64 30.68
CA GLY A 825 20.03 -23.01 30.44
C GLY A 825 18.85 -23.98 30.53
N GLN A 826 19.01 -25.18 29.96
CA GLN A 826 17.96 -26.20 29.96
C GLN A 826 17.59 -26.71 31.37
N ALA A 827 18.54 -26.70 32.31
CA ALA A 827 18.30 -27.10 33.68
C ALA A 827 17.34 -26.13 34.41
N PHE A 828 17.26 -24.87 33.98
CA PHE A 828 16.34 -23.88 34.57
C PHE A 828 14.90 -24.02 34.10
N VAL A 829 14.64 -24.66 32.95
CA VAL A 829 13.32 -24.66 32.29
C VAL A 829 12.23 -25.21 33.22
N LEU A 830 12.43 -26.41 33.77
CA LEU A 830 11.40 -27.07 34.58
C LEU A 830 11.23 -26.46 35.98
N PRO A 831 12.30 -26.09 36.71
CA PRO A 831 12.18 -25.30 37.94
C PRO A 831 11.39 -24.00 37.73
N LEU A 832 11.64 -23.27 36.63
CA LEU A 832 10.92 -22.05 36.27
C LEU A 832 9.44 -22.32 35.99
N LEU A 833 9.13 -23.34 35.19
CA LEU A 833 7.75 -23.73 34.90
C LEU A 833 6.95 -23.97 36.18
N ILE A 834 7.49 -24.73 37.14
CA ILE A 834 6.83 -25.05 38.41
C ILE A 834 6.68 -23.80 39.29
N SER A 835 7.72 -22.97 39.40
CA SER A 835 7.73 -21.81 40.29
C SER A 835 6.89 -20.63 39.80
N VAL A 836 6.52 -20.60 38.51
CA VAL A 836 5.64 -19.58 37.92
C VAL A 836 4.15 -19.91 38.09
N LEU A 837 3.78 -21.17 38.38
CA LEU A 837 2.37 -21.57 38.55
C LEU A 837 1.57 -20.76 39.59
N PRO A 838 2.13 -20.33 40.74
CA PRO A 838 1.47 -19.39 41.66
C PRO A 838 1.15 -18.01 41.06
N GLY A 839 1.65 -17.71 39.86
CA GLY A 839 1.32 -16.54 39.06
C GLY A 839 -0.08 -16.59 38.44
N ILE A 840 -0.68 -17.77 38.31
CA ILE A 840 -2.08 -17.94 37.93
C ILE A 840 -2.92 -17.61 39.17
N ASP A 841 -3.28 -16.34 39.28
CA ASP A 841 -3.96 -15.73 40.42
C ASP A 841 -5.30 -15.13 39.96
N THR A 842 -6.38 -15.59 40.59
CA THR A 842 -7.75 -15.16 40.28
C THR A 842 -7.99 -13.69 40.60
N ASN A 843 -7.17 -13.11 41.49
CA ASN A 843 -7.30 -11.73 41.94
C ASN A 843 -6.44 -10.73 41.15
N ASP A 844 -5.45 -11.21 40.38
CA ASP A 844 -4.54 -10.36 39.59
C ASP A 844 -4.51 -10.80 38.12
N PHE A 845 -5.31 -10.11 37.30
CA PHE A 845 -5.40 -10.34 35.85
C PHE A 845 -4.06 -10.18 35.14
N LYS A 846 -3.27 -9.16 35.51
CA LYS A 846 -2.03 -8.82 34.81
C LYS A 846 -0.98 -9.89 35.07
N LYS A 847 -0.86 -10.34 36.33
CA LYS A 847 -0.02 -11.45 36.74
C LYS A 847 -0.36 -12.75 36.00
N THR A 848 -1.65 -13.06 35.91
CA THR A 848 -2.15 -14.27 35.24
C THR A 848 -1.91 -14.22 33.72
N SER A 849 -2.18 -13.09 33.06
CA SER A 849 -1.95 -12.92 31.63
C SER A 849 -0.47 -13.10 31.25
N ILE A 850 0.44 -12.45 31.98
CA ILE A 850 1.89 -12.57 31.76
C ILE A 850 2.39 -13.98 32.04
N THR A 851 1.85 -14.64 33.07
CA THR A 851 2.14 -16.05 33.36
C THR A 851 1.75 -16.96 32.19
N PHE A 852 0.56 -16.80 31.61
CA PHE A 852 0.15 -17.57 30.44
C PHE A 852 1.01 -17.28 29.20
N GLN A 853 1.40 -16.02 28.97
CA GLN A 853 2.31 -15.66 27.88
C GLN A 853 3.67 -16.37 28.03
N PHE A 854 4.23 -16.40 29.23
CA PHE A 854 5.49 -17.08 29.52
C PHE A 854 5.39 -18.59 29.36
N LEU A 855 4.37 -19.22 29.96
CA LEU A 855 4.13 -20.66 29.82
C LEU A 855 3.99 -21.04 28.36
N ASN A 856 3.22 -20.27 27.59
CA ASN A 856 3.05 -20.50 26.17
C ASN A 856 4.36 -20.33 25.37
N ALA A 857 5.19 -19.33 25.70
CA ALA A 857 6.49 -19.14 25.05
C ALA A 857 7.43 -20.34 25.27
N ILE A 858 7.46 -20.91 26.48
CA ILE A 858 8.27 -22.10 26.78
C ILE A 858 7.69 -23.33 26.11
N LEU A 859 6.39 -23.59 26.29
CA LEU A 859 5.71 -24.79 25.80
C LEU A 859 5.63 -24.86 24.27
N MET A 860 5.87 -23.74 23.58
CA MET A 860 6.04 -23.70 22.12
C MET A 860 7.45 -24.01 21.65
N LEU A 861 8.44 -24.14 22.55
CA LEU A 861 9.83 -24.39 22.21
C LEU A 861 10.38 -25.69 22.80
N ILE A 862 9.63 -26.37 23.68
CA ILE A 862 10.02 -27.64 24.30
C ILE A 862 9.04 -28.75 23.96
N THR A 863 9.55 -29.95 23.74
CA THR A 863 8.73 -31.16 23.71
C THR A 863 8.61 -31.73 25.13
N CYS A 864 7.41 -31.71 25.71
CA CYS A 864 7.13 -32.27 27.03
C CYS A 864 7.01 -33.80 26.97
N VAL A 865 8.13 -34.50 27.13
CA VAL A 865 8.23 -35.97 27.14
C VAL A 865 9.09 -36.39 28.33
N ASP A 866 8.66 -37.40 29.09
CA ASP A 866 9.51 -38.00 30.13
C ASP A 866 10.65 -38.80 29.47
N CYS A 867 11.86 -38.24 29.56
CA CYS A 867 13.09 -38.82 29.03
C CYS A 867 13.96 -39.38 30.16
N SER A 868 13.44 -39.56 31.38
CA SER A 868 14.22 -40.02 32.54
C SER A 868 14.85 -41.41 32.33
N SER A 869 14.17 -42.28 31.57
CA SER A 869 14.67 -43.62 31.20
C SER A 869 15.84 -43.59 30.20
N ALA A 870 16.08 -42.46 29.50
CA ALA A 870 17.18 -42.31 28.55
C ALA A 870 18.56 -42.40 29.24
N VAL A 871 18.65 -42.04 30.52
CA VAL A 871 19.90 -42.10 31.32
C VAL A 871 20.44 -43.53 31.44
N ASN A 872 19.55 -44.53 31.39
CA ASN A 872 19.92 -45.94 31.50
C ASN A 872 20.23 -46.58 30.14
N THR A 873 19.82 -45.96 29.03
CA THR A 873 19.91 -46.54 27.67
C THR A 873 21.01 -45.91 26.83
N ARG A 874 21.39 -44.66 27.10
CA ARG A 874 22.38 -43.89 26.33
C ARG A 874 23.68 -43.65 27.12
N ASN A 875 24.82 -43.83 26.46
CA ASN A 875 26.15 -43.56 27.03
C ASN A 875 26.76 -42.21 26.60
N ASP A 876 26.13 -41.50 25.66
CA ASP A 876 26.61 -40.25 25.05
C ASP A 876 26.08 -38.97 25.73
N LEU A 877 25.49 -39.10 26.92
CA LEU A 877 24.87 -37.99 27.66
C LEU A 877 25.91 -37.22 28.50
N SER A 878 25.92 -35.89 28.38
CA SER A 878 26.63 -34.99 29.28
C SER A 878 25.99 -34.95 30.69
N GLU A 879 26.71 -34.46 31.70
CA GLU A 879 26.19 -34.39 33.07
C GLU A 879 24.92 -33.53 33.18
N ILE A 880 24.86 -32.41 32.45
CA ILE A 880 23.69 -31.52 32.41
C ILE A 880 22.52 -32.20 31.69
N GLU A 881 22.76 -32.91 30.59
CA GLU A 881 21.70 -33.67 29.91
C GLU A 881 21.13 -34.77 30.81
N LYS A 882 21.96 -35.43 31.63
CA LYS A 882 21.48 -36.41 32.62
C LYS A 882 20.58 -35.75 33.67
N GLU A 883 20.97 -34.59 34.19
CA GLU A 883 20.16 -33.84 35.16
C GLU A 883 18.82 -33.39 34.54
N VAL A 884 18.85 -32.85 33.32
CA VAL A 884 17.64 -32.42 32.59
C VAL A 884 16.74 -33.64 32.31
N CYS A 885 17.28 -34.75 31.83
CA CYS A 885 16.53 -36.01 31.64
C CYS A 885 15.86 -36.48 32.94
N LEU A 886 16.58 -36.51 34.06
CA LEU A 886 15.99 -36.88 35.36
C LEU A 886 14.90 -35.89 35.80
N SER A 887 15.06 -34.61 35.50
CA SER A 887 14.06 -33.58 35.82
C SER A 887 12.76 -33.80 35.06
N THR A 888 12.82 -34.30 33.81
CA THR A 888 11.62 -34.48 32.95
C THR A 888 10.54 -35.39 33.54
N ALA A 889 10.86 -36.23 34.52
CA ALA A 889 9.86 -36.99 35.29
C ALA A 889 8.81 -36.10 35.98
N LYS A 890 9.14 -34.84 36.30
CA LYS A 890 8.20 -33.89 36.94
C LYS A 890 7.24 -33.19 35.96
N PHE A 891 7.30 -33.48 34.65
CA PHE A 891 6.35 -32.90 33.70
C PHE A 891 4.90 -33.29 34.02
N GLU A 892 4.69 -34.51 34.51
CA GLU A 892 3.37 -34.98 34.94
C GLU A 892 2.81 -34.12 36.07
N ASP A 893 3.60 -33.93 37.14
CA ASP A 893 3.25 -33.09 38.29
C ASP A 893 2.98 -31.63 37.88
N PHE A 894 3.83 -31.07 37.00
CA PHE A 894 3.69 -29.71 36.50
C PHE A 894 2.37 -29.51 35.75
N ILE A 895 2.08 -30.37 34.76
CA ILE A 895 0.84 -30.29 33.97
C ILE A 895 -0.39 -30.52 34.87
N SER A 896 -0.27 -31.46 35.80
CA SER A 896 -1.30 -31.77 36.79
C SER A 896 -1.67 -30.55 37.63
N GLU A 897 -0.69 -29.81 38.15
CA GLU A 897 -0.89 -28.59 38.94
C GLU A 897 -1.37 -27.41 38.09
N LEU A 898 -0.85 -27.25 36.87
CA LEU A 898 -1.30 -26.23 35.92
C LEU A 898 -2.81 -26.35 35.64
N LEU A 899 -3.27 -27.56 35.33
CA LEU A 899 -4.69 -27.84 35.09
C LEU A 899 -5.55 -27.56 36.32
N ASN A 900 -5.10 -27.96 37.51
CA ASN A 900 -5.82 -27.70 38.75
C ASN A 900 -6.02 -26.19 38.98
N ARG A 901 -5.00 -25.37 38.70
CA ARG A 901 -5.10 -23.90 38.81
C ARG A 901 -6.00 -23.29 37.74
N ILE A 902 -5.95 -23.79 36.51
CA ILE A 902 -6.87 -23.36 35.45
C ILE A 902 -8.32 -23.68 35.84
N PHE A 903 -8.59 -24.87 36.41
CA PHE A 903 -9.92 -25.25 36.88
C PHE A 903 -10.41 -24.38 38.06
N GLN A 904 -9.53 -24.07 39.02
CA GLN A 904 -9.83 -23.12 40.09
C GLN A 904 -10.17 -21.74 39.53
N MET A 905 -9.38 -21.26 38.56
CA MET A 905 -9.61 -19.99 37.89
C MET A 905 -10.97 -19.96 37.19
N ILE A 906 -11.30 -21.00 36.40
CA ILE A 906 -12.60 -21.12 35.72
C ILE A 906 -13.77 -21.04 36.70
N ASN A 907 -13.64 -21.60 37.91
CA ASN A 907 -14.69 -21.56 38.93
C ASN A 907 -14.87 -20.17 39.59
N THR A 908 -13.89 -19.27 39.48
CA THR A 908 -13.84 -17.97 40.20
C THR A 908 -14.02 -16.72 39.33
N LEU A 909 -13.93 -16.83 38.00
CA LEU A 909 -13.89 -15.67 37.09
C LEU A 909 -15.23 -14.92 36.97
N SER A 910 -15.16 -13.58 36.93
CA SER A 910 -16.27 -12.67 36.59
C SER A 910 -16.38 -12.44 35.07
N THR A 911 -17.49 -11.85 34.60
CA THR A 911 -17.81 -11.66 33.17
C THR A 911 -16.76 -10.89 32.37
N GLU A 912 -16.15 -9.84 32.95
CA GLU A 912 -15.24 -8.93 32.25
C GLU A 912 -13.83 -9.52 32.07
N MET A 913 -13.39 -10.40 32.97
CA MET A 913 -12.05 -11.01 32.92
C MET A 913 -11.94 -12.15 31.90
N SER A 914 -13.09 -12.74 31.50
CA SER A 914 -13.14 -13.87 30.58
C SER A 914 -12.64 -13.50 29.17
N ASP A 915 -13.08 -12.38 28.59
CA ASP A 915 -12.76 -12.03 27.20
C ASP A 915 -11.28 -11.65 26.97
N ALA A 916 -10.59 -11.16 28.00
CA ALA A 916 -9.19 -10.76 27.90
C ALA A 916 -8.20 -11.91 28.17
N LEU A 917 -8.61 -12.97 28.89
CA LEU A 917 -7.84 -14.23 29.05
C LEU A 917 -8.00 -15.21 27.87
N ILE A 918 -9.02 -15.01 27.04
CA ILE A 918 -9.27 -15.85 25.86
C ILE A 918 -8.14 -15.71 24.83
N ILE A 919 -7.62 -14.51 24.57
CA ILE A 919 -6.60 -14.34 23.52
C ILE A 919 -5.32 -15.16 23.82
N PRO A 920 -4.74 -15.16 25.04
CA PRO A 920 -3.60 -16.02 25.37
C PRO A 920 -3.89 -17.53 25.29
N ILE A 921 -5.09 -17.96 25.69
CA ILE A 921 -5.44 -19.39 25.80
C ILE A 921 -5.91 -19.97 24.46
N ASP A 922 -6.68 -19.20 23.69
CA ASP A 922 -7.31 -19.59 22.41
C ASP A 922 -6.36 -19.44 21.21
N SER A 923 -5.34 -18.55 21.30
CA SER A 923 -4.48 -18.26 20.15
C SER A 923 -3.22 -19.12 19.99
N LYS A 924 -2.76 -19.88 21.00
CA LYS A 924 -1.41 -20.50 20.92
C LYS A 924 -1.16 -21.81 21.69
N MET A 925 -2.11 -22.35 22.47
CA MET A 925 -1.94 -23.68 23.08
C MET A 925 -2.24 -24.81 22.08
N GLU A 926 -1.47 -24.88 21.01
CA GLU A 926 -1.50 -26.01 20.08
C GLU A 926 -0.72 -27.17 20.72
N ASN A 927 -1.44 -28.05 21.42
CA ASN A 927 -0.99 -29.17 22.26
C ASN A 927 -0.03 -30.21 21.62
N HIS A 928 0.50 -29.98 20.42
CA HIS A 928 1.27 -30.98 19.69
C HIS A 928 2.70 -31.18 20.24
N GLN A 929 3.15 -30.36 21.20
CA GLN A 929 4.47 -30.51 21.82
C GLN A 929 4.48 -31.44 23.05
N ILE A 930 3.33 -31.99 23.46
CA ILE A 930 3.22 -32.91 24.60
C ILE A 930 3.29 -34.37 24.14
N GLY A 931 4.04 -35.22 24.86
CA GLY A 931 4.15 -36.65 24.60
C GLY A 931 2.86 -37.42 24.86
N VAL A 932 2.68 -38.56 24.16
CA VAL A 932 1.44 -39.34 24.13
C VAL A 932 0.91 -39.72 25.52
N GLU A 933 1.79 -40.12 26.45
CA GLU A 933 1.45 -40.53 27.82
C GLU A 933 0.90 -39.36 28.65
N LEU A 934 1.51 -38.18 28.54
CA LEU A 934 1.04 -36.97 29.22
C LEU A 934 -0.26 -36.46 28.61
N THR A 935 -0.44 -36.56 27.28
CA THR A 935 -1.69 -36.23 26.61
C THR A 935 -2.86 -37.08 27.13
N SER A 936 -2.66 -38.37 27.42
CA SER A 936 -3.70 -39.20 28.04
C SER A 936 -4.09 -38.73 29.45
N MET A 937 -3.12 -38.38 30.30
CA MET A 937 -3.38 -37.86 31.64
C MET A 937 -4.16 -36.52 31.60
N VAL A 938 -3.74 -35.58 30.74
CA VAL A 938 -4.43 -34.29 30.53
C VAL A 938 -5.89 -34.51 30.16
N ARG A 939 -6.13 -35.42 29.21
CA ARG A 939 -7.46 -35.78 28.73
C ARG A 939 -8.32 -36.32 29.88
N GLU A 940 -7.83 -37.28 30.66
CA GLU A 940 -8.59 -37.86 31.78
C GLU A 940 -8.96 -36.82 32.84
N LYS A 941 -8.03 -35.93 33.20
CA LYS A 941 -8.31 -34.84 34.15
C LYS A 941 -9.38 -33.88 33.65
N ILE A 942 -9.33 -33.47 32.39
CA ILE A 942 -10.32 -32.55 31.83
C ILE A 942 -11.69 -33.23 31.72
N ILE A 943 -11.75 -34.52 31.33
CA ILE A 943 -12.99 -35.31 31.32
C ILE A 943 -13.59 -35.39 32.75
N ASN A 944 -12.78 -35.67 33.76
CA ASN A 944 -13.25 -35.75 35.16
C ASN A 944 -13.75 -34.40 35.69
N TYR A 945 -13.12 -33.29 35.30
CA TYR A 945 -13.60 -31.96 35.64
C TYR A 945 -14.93 -31.62 34.95
N LEU A 946 -15.07 -31.94 33.66
CA LEU A 946 -16.33 -31.77 32.91
C LEU A 946 -17.49 -32.58 33.50
N ALA A 947 -17.20 -33.72 34.14
CA ALA A 947 -18.21 -34.52 34.82
C ALA A 947 -18.78 -33.85 36.08
N THR A 948 -18.01 -32.98 36.74
CA THR A 948 -18.35 -32.36 38.04
C THR A 948 -18.70 -30.86 37.95
N TYR A 949 -18.62 -30.27 36.75
CA TYR A 949 -18.80 -28.83 36.51
C TYR A 949 -20.25 -28.34 36.65
N SER A 950 -20.47 -27.25 37.41
CA SER A 950 -21.76 -26.58 37.55
C SER A 950 -21.97 -25.49 36.50
N PHE A 951 -23.06 -25.58 35.75
CA PHE A 951 -23.26 -24.83 34.49
C PHE A 951 -23.36 -23.31 34.70
N SER A 952 -22.43 -22.57 34.10
CA SER A 952 -22.51 -21.11 33.98
C SER A 952 -22.22 -20.71 32.52
N LEU A 953 -23.13 -19.97 31.89
CA LEU A 953 -22.98 -19.55 30.48
C LEU A 953 -21.74 -18.67 30.21
N LYS A 954 -21.15 -18.10 31.26
CA LYS A 954 -20.13 -17.02 31.20
C LYS A 954 -18.70 -17.55 31.07
N THR A 955 -18.44 -18.75 31.58
CA THR A 955 -17.14 -19.45 31.64
C THR A 955 -16.92 -20.43 30.47
N ASN A 956 -17.97 -20.65 29.66
CA ASN A 956 -17.99 -21.61 28.56
C ASN A 956 -16.93 -21.37 27.48
N LYS A 957 -16.50 -20.13 27.25
CA LYS A 957 -15.51 -19.82 26.20
C LYS A 957 -14.10 -20.33 26.52
N LEU A 958 -13.68 -20.29 27.78
CA LEU A 958 -12.37 -20.82 28.20
C LEU A 958 -12.35 -22.36 28.15
N LEU A 959 -13.44 -22.96 28.60
CA LEU A 959 -13.60 -24.41 28.61
C LEU A 959 -13.66 -24.97 27.18
N THR A 960 -14.35 -24.29 26.26
CA THR A 960 -14.36 -24.65 24.83
C THR A 960 -12.96 -24.58 24.19
N GLY A 961 -12.14 -23.58 24.54
CA GLY A 961 -10.73 -23.54 24.12
C GLY A 961 -9.90 -24.74 24.60
N LEU A 962 -10.05 -25.12 25.89
CA LEU A 962 -9.38 -26.33 26.43
C LEU A 962 -9.82 -27.61 25.70
N ILE A 963 -11.12 -27.74 25.42
CA ILE A 963 -11.66 -28.90 24.71
C ILE A 963 -11.12 -28.97 23.28
N GLN A 964 -11.07 -27.84 22.56
CA GLN A 964 -10.48 -27.78 21.23
C GLN A 964 -9.00 -28.19 21.24
N ALA A 965 -8.23 -27.78 22.26
CA ALA A 965 -6.83 -28.13 22.38
C ALA A 965 -6.61 -29.65 22.54
N ILE A 966 -7.44 -30.34 23.33
CA ILE A 966 -7.39 -31.82 23.44
C ILE A 966 -7.85 -32.47 22.13
N LEU A 967 -8.94 -31.95 21.54
CA LEU A 967 -9.53 -32.49 20.32
C LEU A 967 -8.56 -32.49 19.15
N LYS A 968 -7.79 -31.41 18.97
CA LYS A 968 -6.74 -31.32 17.95
C LYS A 968 -5.57 -32.25 18.23
N SER A 969 -5.21 -32.45 19.50
CA SER A 969 -4.05 -33.30 19.87
C SER A 969 -4.29 -34.79 19.64
N ASN A 970 -5.49 -35.30 20.00
CA ASN A 970 -5.87 -36.69 19.79
C ASN A 970 -7.39 -36.78 19.56
N PRO A 971 -7.86 -36.63 18.31
CA PRO A 971 -9.29 -36.62 17.99
C PRO A 971 -9.97 -37.95 18.29
N VAL A 972 -9.32 -39.08 18.00
CA VAL A 972 -9.92 -40.42 18.05
C VAL A 972 -10.38 -40.78 19.46
N GLU A 973 -9.48 -40.72 20.44
CA GLU A 973 -9.81 -41.09 21.82
C GLU A 973 -10.68 -40.03 22.52
N THR A 974 -10.53 -38.76 22.15
CA THR A 974 -11.32 -37.66 22.74
C THR A 974 -12.79 -37.74 22.33
N LEU A 975 -13.07 -37.96 21.03
CA LEU A 975 -14.43 -38.15 20.53
C LEU A 975 -15.09 -39.40 21.13
N LYS A 976 -14.35 -40.50 21.23
CA LYS A 976 -14.84 -41.77 21.80
C LYS A 976 -15.42 -41.62 23.21
N TYR A 977 -14.89 -40.72 24.04
CA TYR A 977 -15.43 -40.48 25.37
C TYR A 977 -16.42 -39.31 25.41
N LEU A 978 -15.99 -38.13 24.98
CA LEU A 978 -16.75 -36.89 25.19
C LEU A 978 -17.96 -36.76 24.27
N LEU A 979 -17.86 -37.20 23.01
CA LEU A 979 -18.99 -37.12 22.08
C LEU A 979 -20.11 -38.09 22.49
N LEU A 980 -19.75 -39.31 22.90
CA LEU A 980 -20.71 -40.31 23.41
C LEU A 980 -21.42 -39.82 24.67
N GLN A 981 -20.68 -39.31 25.67
CA GLN A 981 -21.29 -38.76 26.89
C GLN A 981 -22.18 -37.54 26.62
N THR A 982 -21.75 -36.64 25.72
CA THR A 982 -22.53 -35.45 25.35
C THR A 982 -23.82 -35.86 24.64
N TYR A 983 -23.75 -36.83 23.73
CA TYR A 983 -24.92 -37.41 23.06
C TYR A 983 -25.92 -38.01 24.05
N GLU A 984 -25.46 -38.87 24.97
CA GLU A 984 -26.32 -39.49 25.98
C GLU A 984 -26.98 -38.47 26.92
N ARG A 985 -26.25 -37.41 27.31
CA ARG A 985 -26.79 -36.32 28.13
C ARG A 985 -27.87 -35.54 27.38
N ILE A 986 -27.62 -35.17 26.12
CA ILE A 986 -28.60 -34.49 25.28
C ILE A 986 -29.85 -35.36 25.11
N GLU A 987 -29.68 -36.64 24.78
CA GLU A 987 -30.79 -37.59 24.63
C GLU A 987 -31.59 -37.73 25.93
N LYS A 988 -30.92 -37.82 27.08
CA LYS A 988 -31.60 -37.90 28.38
C LYS A 988 -32.44 -36.65 28.66
N ILE A 989 -31.89 -35.45 28.42
CA ILE A 989 -32.60 -34.18 28.63
C ILE A 989 -33.82 -34.09 27.70
N LEU A 990 -33.65 -34.44 26.42
CA LEU A 990 -34.72 -34.41 25.42
C LEU A 990 -35.81 -35.44 25.67
N ASN A 991 -35.47 -36.62 26.23
CA ASN A 991 -36.44 -37.67 26.54
C ASN A 991 -37.15 -37.45 27.90
N GLN A 992 -36.57 -36.63 28.81
CA GLN A 992 -37.14 -36.31 30.12
C GLN A 992 -38.07 -35.09 30.11
N SER A 993 -38.07 -34.30 29.04
CA SER A 993 -38.81 -33.04 28.96
C SER A 993 -39.92 -33.08 27.91
N ASP A 994 -41.12 -32.61 28.26
CA ASP A 994 -42.21 -32.42 27.29
C ASP A 994 -41.80 -31.37 26.22
N MET A 995 -42.46 -31.42 25.06
CA MET A 995 -42.30 -30.55 23.87
C MET A 995 -42.18 -29.02 24.12
N PHE A 996 -42.36 -28.55 25.36
CA PHE A 996 -42.22 -27.16 25.79
C PHE A 996 -40.79 -26.59 25.76
N ILE A 997 -39.72 -27.39 25.95
CA ILE A 997 -38.33 -26.86 25.98
C ILE A 997 -37.88 -26.33 24.61
N LEU A 998 -38.37 -26.90 23.51
CA LEU A 998 -38.02 -26.45 22.15
C LEU A 998 -38.54 -25.03 21.85
N ASN A 999 -39.64 -24.63 22.52
CA ASN A 999 -40.32 -23.35 22.31
C ASN A 999 -40.15 -22.37 23.49
N ASP A 1000 -39.47 -22.74 24.57
CA ASP A 1000 -39.25 -21.84 25.71
C ASP A 1000 -38.10 -20.87 25.44
N HIS A 1001 -38.41 -19.57 25.48
CA HIS A 1001 -37.45 -18.48 25.31
C HIS A 1001 -36.42 -18.39 26.44
N LYS A 1002 -36.65 -19.04 27.60
CA LYS A 1002 -35.68 -19.05 28.71
C LYS A 1002 -34.55 -20.06 28.54
N GLY A 1003 -34.77 -21.12 27.75
CA GLY A 1003 -33.79 -22.17 27.47
C GLY A 1003 -33.38 -23.00 28.69
N ASP A 1004 -32.97 -24.25 28.46
CA ASP A 1004 -32.32 -25.06 29.49
C ASP A 1004 -30.79 -24.77 29.49
N PRO A 1005 -30.20 -24.34 30.61
CA PRO A 1005 -28.77 -23.99 30.67
C PRO A 1005 -27.85 -25.21 30.51
N GLU A 1006 -28.27 -26.39 30.96
CA GLU A 1006 -27.52 -27.64 30.80
C GLU A 1006 -27.57 -28.11 29.34
N LEU A 1007 -28.74 -28.01 28.69
CA LEU A 1007 -28.86 -28.28 27.25
C LEU A 1007 -28.00 -27.31 26.44
N THR A 1008 -28.07 -26.01 26.73
CA THR A 1008 -27.30 -24.98 26.01
C THR A 1008 -25.80 -25.23 26.12
N TRP A 1009 -25.32 -25.63 27.30
CA TRP A 1009 -23.93 -26.04 27.48
C TRP A 1009 -23.57 -27.29 26.67
N CYS A 1010 -24.40 -28.33 26.71
CA CYS A 1010 -24.16 -29.54 25.93
C CYS A 1010 -24.09 -29.26 24.42
N LEU A 1011 -24.90 -28.32 23.91
CA LEU A 1011 -24.87 -27.91 22.51
C LEU A 1011 -23.63 -27.06 22.16
N ILE A 1012 -23.17 -26.21 23.09
CA ILE A 1012 -21.89 -25.49 22.93
C ILE A 1012 -20.72 -26.47 22.88
N LEU A 1013 -20.68 -27.43 23.80
CA LEU A 1013 -19.69 -28.50 23.84
C LEU A 1013 -19.71 -29.32 22.55
N PHE A 1014 -20.89 -29.76 22.12
CA PHE A 1014 -21.09 -30.46 20.86
C PHE A 1014 -20.56 -29.66 19.67
N SER A 1015 -20.79 -28.34 19.63
CA SER A 1015 -20.33 -27.46 18.55
C SER A 1015 -18.81 -27.42 18.38
N GLU A 1016 -18.05 -27.64 19.45
CA GLU A 1016 -16.59 -27.74 19.38
C GLU A 1016 -16.12 -29.14 19.03
N LEU A 1017 -16.76 -30.18 19.58
CA LEU A 1017 -16.40 -31.57 19.32
C LEU A 1017 -16.56 -31.95 17.84
N VAL A 1018 -17.58 -31.41 17.16
CA VAL A 1018 -17.74 -31.63 15.71
C VAL A 1018 -16.77 -30.82 14.84
N GLY A 1019 -15.85 -30.04 15.46
CA GLY A 1019 -14.74 -29.37 14.80
C GLY A 1019 -13.45 -30.20 14.72
N ALA A 1020 -13.50 -31.51 15.02
CA ALA A 1020 -12.36 -32.43 14.95
C ALA A 1020 -11.94 -32.75 13.51
N HIS A 1021 -10.88 -33.54 13.33
CA HIS A 1021 -10.45 -33.99 12.00
C HIS A 1021 -11.58 -34.76 11.28
N GLY A 1022 -11.80 -34.43 10.01
CA GLY A 1022 -12.93 -34.95 9.22
C GLY A 1022 -12.99 -36.48 9.19
N ASP A 1023 -11.85 -37.14 9.14
CA ASP A 1023 -11.67 -38.59 9.01
C ASP A 1023 -12.19 -39.32 10.25
N THR A 1024 -11.94 -38.74 11.42
CA THR A 1024 -12.43 -39.27 12.69
C THR A 1024 -13.92 -39.07 12.91
N LEU A 1025 -14.52 -38.02 12.33
CA LEU A 1025 -15.93 -37.69 12.51
C LEU A 1025 -16.87 -38.64 11.75
N ILE A 1026 -16.39 -39.26 10.67
CA ILE A 1026 -17.19 -40.21 9.87
C ILE A 1026 -17.74 -41.35 10.73
N ILE A 1027 -16.95 -41.84 11.70
CA ILE A 1027 -17.32 -42.95 12.60
C ILE A 1027 -18.60 -42.62 13.40
N TYR A 1028 -18.81 -41.34 13.73
CA TYR A 1028 -19.90 -40.86 14.57
C TYR A 1028 -21.06 -40.22 13.79
N LYS A 1029 -21.08 -40.37 12.47
CA LYS A 1029 -22.06 -39.76 11.56
C LYS A 1029 -23.52 -39.91 12.03
N SER A 1030 -23.94 -41.11 12.40
CA SER A 1030 -25.34 -41.38 12.81
C SER A 1030 -25.75 -40.62 14.08
N MET A 1031 -24.85 -40.54 15.06
CA MET A 1031 -25.08 -39.82 16.31
C MET A 1031 -25.16 -38.30 16.07
N ILE A 1032 -24.24 -37.77 15.26
CA ILE A 1032 -24.20 -36.36 14.90
C ILE A 1032 -25.53 -35.96 14.23
N LEU A 1033 -25.96 -36.72 13.22
CA LEU A 1033 -27.23 -36.47 12.53
C LEU A 1033 -28.44 -36.52 13.47
N SER A 1034 -28.48 -37.46 14.41
CA SER A 1034 -29.56 -37.57 15.41
C SER A 1034 -29.71 -36.30 16.26
N ILE A 1035 -28.60 -35.71 16.73
CA ILE A 1035 -28.62 -34.47 17.51
C ILE A 1035 -29.15 -33.32 16.64
N PHE A 1036 -28.66 -33.18 15.41
CA PHE A 1036 -29.15 -32.13 14.51
C PHE A 1036 -30.65 -32.29 14.24
N HIS A 1037 -31.16 -33.49 13.97
CA HIS A 1037 -32.59 -33.71 13.76
C HIS A 1037 -33.47 -33.27 14.93
N ARG A 1038 -33.01 -33.45 16.17
CA ARG A 1038 -33.80 -33.10 17.36
C ARG A 1038 -33.64 -31.64 17.81
N CYS A 1039 -32.47 -31.05 17.63
CA CYS A 1039 -32.12 -29.74 18.22
C CYS A 1039 -32.13 -28.56 17.23
N ILE A 1040 -32.31 -28.78 15.93
CA ILE A 1040 -32.23 -27.73 14.91
C ILE A 1040 -33.32 -26.65 15.03
N HIS A 1041 -34.49 -27.02 15.56
CA HIS A 1041 -35.65 -26.12 15.68
C HIS A 1041 -35.74 -25.39 17.02
N ILE A 1042 -34.72 -25.44 17.89
CA ILE A 1042 -34.72 -24.70 19.16
C ILE A 1042 -34.80 -23.19 18.91
N ILE A 1043 -35.70 -22.49 19.60
CA ILE A 1043 -35.90 -21.04 19.45
C ILE A 1043 -34.92 -20.22 20.32
N HIS A 1044 -34.43 -20.79 21.42
CA HIS A 1044 -33.51 -20.10 22.33
C HIS A 1044 -32.22 -19.63 21.63
N LYS A 1045 -31.90 -18.34 21.82
CA LYS A 1045 -30.87 -17.61 21.06
C LYS A 1045 -29.49 -18.23 21.11
N ASP A 1046 -29.02 -18.60 22.29
CA ASP A 1046 -27.66 -19.12 22.44
C ASP A 1046 -27.57 -20.58 22.01
N SER A 1047 -28.65 -21.35 22.17
CA SER A 1047 -28.73 -22.76 21.76
C SER A 1047 -28.74 -22.92 20.25
N TYR A 1048 -29.56 -22.15 19.51
CA TYR A 1048 -29.54 -22.25 18.04
C TYR A 1048 -28.25 -21.69 17.44
N LYS A 1049 -27.64 -20.67 18.07
CA LYS A 1049 -26.32 -20.18 17.66
C LYS A 1049 -25.25 -21.24 17.86
N ALA A 1050 -25.30 -22.00 18.96
CA ALA A 1050 -24.42 -23.13 19.18
C ALA A 1050 -24.61 -24.21 18.11
N MET A 1051 -25.86 -24.53 17.76
CA MET A 1051 -26.17 -25.47 16.67
C MET A 1051 -25.72 -24.98 15.29
N ALA A 1052 -25.92 -23.70 14.98
CA ALA A 1052 -25.42 -23.10 13.76
C ALA A 1052 -23.88 -23.13 13.72
N LYS A 1053 -23.21 -22.85 14.85
CA LYS A 1053 -21.76 -22.99 14.98
C LYS A 1053 -21.31 -24.44 14.78
N ALA A 1054 -22.03 -25.41 15.35
CA ALA A 1054 -21.75 -26.83 15.17
C ALA A 1054 -21.81 -27.22 13.69
N ALA A 1055 -22.86 -26.78 12.97
CA ALA A 1055 -23.00 -27.06 11.55
C ALA A 1055 -21.84 -26.47 10.73
N LYS A 1056 -21.45 -25.23 11.02
CA LYS A 1056 -20.28 -24.60 10.38
C LYS A 1056 -18.99 -25.37 10.65
N ASN A 1057 -18.73 -25.72 11.91
CA ASN A 1057 -17.51 -26.41 12.33
C ASN A 1057 -17.41 -27.81 11.71
N LEU A 1058 -18.51 -28.57 11.71
CA LEU A 1058 -18.61 -29.88 11.05
C LEU A 1058 -18.29 -29.76 9.56
N LEU A 1059 -18.97 -28.85 8.85
CA LEU A 1059 -18.78 -28.72 7.40
C LEU A 1059 -17.38 -28.22 7.03
N LYS A 1060 -16.78 -27.32 7.83
CA LYS A 1060 -15.38 -26.92 7.63
C LYS A 1060 -14.44 -28.11 7.80
N SER A 1061 -14.63 -28.89 8.86
CA SER A 1061 -13.79 -30.05 9.17
C SER A 1061 -13.82 -31.10 8.08
N LEU A 1062 -14.98 -31.30 7.45
CA LEU A 1062 -15.20 -32.27 6.36
C LEU A 1062 -14.83 -31.73 4.97
N SER A 1063 -14.56 -30.43 4.79
CA SER A 1063 -14.44 -29.85 3.44
C SER A 1063 -13.31 -28.87 3.22
N TYR A 1064 -12.62 -28.40 4.25
CA TYR A 1064 -11.49 -27.48 4.12
C TYR A 1064 -10.17 -28.25 4.14
N VAL A 1065 -9.15 -27.69 3.49
CA VAL A 1065 -7.75 -28.13 3.65
C VAL A 1065 -7.13 -27.32 4.78
N TYR A 1066 -6.59 -28.00 5.79
CA TYR A 1066 -5.96 -27.37 6.96
C TYR A 1066 -4.78 -28.21 7.47
N PRO A 1067 -3.75 -27.61 8.08
CA PRO A 1067 -2.65 -28.35 8.67
C PRO A 1067 -3.13 -29.21 9.87
N ILE A 1068 -2.61 -30.43 9.96
CA ILE A 1068 -2.83 -31.37 11.07
C ILE A 1068 -1.72 -31.23 12.09
N ASP A 1069 -0.48 -31.08 11.61
CA ASP A 1069 0.70 -31.06 12.47
C ASP A 1069 1.25 -29.63 12.58
N TYR A 1070 1.26 -29.14 13.81
CA TYR A 1070 1.79 -27.81 14.18
C TYR A 1070 3.10 -27.92 14.98
N ARG A 1071 3.71 -29.11 15.04
CA ARG A 1071 4.99 -29.32 15.75
C ARG A 1071 6.13 -28.60 15.04
N LEU A 1072 7.06 -28.10 15.84
CA LEU A 1072 8.30 -27.50 15.36
C LEU A 1072 9.36 -28.54 15.00
N THR A 1073 9.25 -29.78 15.47
CA THR A 1073 10.23 -30.84 15.24
C THR A 1073 9.80 -31.73 14.08
N VAL A 1074 10.68 -31.93 13.09
CA VAL A 1074 10.44 -32.80 11.92
C VAL A 1074 10.49 -34.29 12.30
N GLU A 1075 11.23 -34.63 13.36
CA GLU A 1075 11.49 -35.99 13.81
C GLU A 1075 10.36 -36.53 14.71
N ASN A 1076 10.05 -37.83 14.59
CA ASN A 1076 8.95 -38.44 15.33
C ASN A 1076 9.33 -38.63 16.80
N ILE A 1077 8.66 -37.90 17.69
CA ILE A 1077 8.79 -38.01 19.17
C ILE A 1077 8.56 -39.45 19.70
N THR A 1078 7.99 -40.33 18.88
CA THR A 1078 7.74 -41.75 19.19
C THR A 1078 8.92 -42.68 18.92
N GLU A 1079 10.04 -42.17 18.39
CA GLU A 1079 11.24 -42.98 18.16
C GLU A 1079 11.90 -43.42 19.49
N PRO A 1080 12.57 -44.58 19.54
CA PRO A 1080 13.26 -45.04 20.75
C PRO A 1080 14.32 -44.04 21.19
N PHE A 1081 14.50 -43.87 22.51
CA PHE A 1081 15.51 -42.96 23.06
C PHE A 1081 16.96 -43.32 22.68
N THR A 1082 17.22 -44.51 22.12
CA THR A 1082 18.52 -44.88 21.55
C THR A 1082 18.86 -44.07 20.30
N ASP A 1083 17.84 -43.76 19.49
CA ASP A 1083 18.01 -43.20 18.15
C ASP A 1083 17.76 -41.68 18.17
N PHE A 1084 16.76 -41.23 18.94
CA PHE A 1084 16.38 -39.84 19.06
C PHE A 1084 16.25 -39.40 20.53
N LEU A 1085 16.75 -38.21 20.87
CA LEU A 1085 16.64 -37.65 22.23
C LEU A 1085 15.88 -36.31 22.21
N PRO A 1086 14.61 -36.25 22.67
CA PRO A 1086 13.76 -35.07 22.55
C PRO A 1086 14.33 -33.77 23.16
N ILE A 1087 15.06 -33.86 24.27
CA ILE A 1087 15.66 -32.68 24.94
C ILE A 1087 16.71 -31.96 24.08
N ARG A 1088 17.31 -32.64 23.10
CA ARG A 1088 18.26 -32.03 22.14
C ARG A 1088 17.54 -31.21 21.08
N ALA A 1089 16.28 -31.53 20.77
CA ALA A 1089 15.47 -30.83 19.77
C ALA A 1089 14.84 -29.53 20.32
N TRP A 1090 14.92 -29.29 21.62
CA TRP A 1090 14.39 -28.09 22.28
C TRP A 1090 14.98 -26.79 21.71
N GLY A 1091 14.11 -25.88 21.29
CA GLY A 1091 14.50 -24.54 20.79
C GLY A 1091 15.28 -24.52 19.47
N GLN A 1092 15.37 -25.63 18.73
CA GLN A 1092 16.06 -25.68 17.44
C GLN A 1092 15.32 -24.92 16.33
N TYR A 1093 16.08 -24.41 15.35
CA TYR A 1093 15.54 -23.80 14.14
C TYR A 1093 15.37 -24.86 13.06
N VAL A 1094 14.24 -24.83 12.35
CA VAL A 1094 14.01 -25.63 11.15
C VAL A 1094 14.15 -24.72 9.94
N GLU A 1095 15.04 -25.10 9.03
CA GLU A 1095 15.15 -24.44 7.72
C GLU A 1095 13.86 -24.62 6.93
N TYR A 1096 13.45 -23.58 6.19
CA TYR A 1096 12.20 -23.62 5.40
C TYR A 1096 12.13 -24.85 4.48
N ASP A 1097 13.24 -25.24 3.86
CA ASP A 1097 13.30 -26.37 2.93
C ASP A 1097 13.15 -27.75 3.61
N LYS A 1098 13.36 -27.83 4.93
CA LYS A 1098 13.24 -29.07 5.72
C LYS A 1098 11.88 -29.20 6.41
N LEU A 1099 11.00 -28.22 6.27
CA LEU A 1099 9.70 -28.17 6.93
C LEU A 1099 8.70 -29.13 6.25
N ASN A 1100 8.27 -30.19 6.94
CA ASN A 1100 7.35 -31.19 6.42
C ASN A 1100 5.96 -31.09 7.07
N VAL A 1101 5.14 -30.13 6.63
CA VAL A 1101 3.79 -29.90 7.19
C VAL A 1101 2.81 -30.94 6.65
N LYS A 1102 2.16 -31.67 7.56
CA LYS A 1102 1.07 -32.60 7.22
C LYS A 1102 -0.24 -31.83 7.12
N PHE A 1103 -0.92 -31.95 5.98
CA PHE A 1103 -2.23 -31.36 5.74
C PHE A 1103 -3.33 -32.42 5.76
N HIS A 1104 -4.49 -32.06 6.32
CA HIS A 1104 -5.73 -32.77 6.11
C HIS A 1104 -6.27 -32.39 4.74
N ILE A 1105 -6.50 -33.39 3.90
CA ILE A 1105 -7.10 -33.25 2.57
C ILE A 1105 -8.39 -34.05 2.58
N PRO A 1106 -9.56 -33.40 2.35
CA PRO A 1106 -10.83 -34.10 2.47
C PRO A 1106 -10.98 -35.31 1.54
N ASN A 1107 -11.46 -36.43 2.09
CA ASN A 1107 -11.66 -37.70 1.39
C ASN A 1107 -13.08 -37.84 0.80
N GLU A 1108 -13.33 -38.89 0.00
CA GLU A 1108 -14.63 -39.08 -0.66
C GLU A 1108 -15.78 -39.32 0.34
N GLU A 1109 -15.54 -39.98 1.46
CA GLU A 1109 -16.55 -40.25 2.48
C GLU A 1109 -16.94 -38.98 3.26
N GLU A 1110 -15.99 -38.12 3.58
CA GLU A 1110 -16.18 -36.83 4.24
C GLU A 1110 -16.99 -35.87 3.37
N ILE A 1111 -16.63 -35.78 2.09
CA ILE A 1111 -17.36 -34.95 1.13
C ILE A 1111 -18.79 -35.45 0.97
N ASN A 1112 -19.01 -36.76 0.84
CA ASN A 1112 -20.35 -37.34 0.76
C ASN A 1112 -21.18 -37.06 2.01
N PHE A 1113 -20.57 -37.17 3.20
CA PHE A 1113 -21.25 -36.83 4.45
C PHE A 1113 -21.62 -35.35 4.51
N ALA A 1114 -20.73 -34.46 4.11
CA ALA A 1114 -21.02 -33.03 4.07
C ALA A 1114 -22.14 -32.69 3.07
N CYS A 1115 -22.17 -33.35 1.90
CA CYS A 1115 -23.26 -33.22 0.93
C CYS A 1115 -24.61 -33.69 1.52
N GLU A 1116 -24.65 -34.86 2.16
CA GLU A 1116 -25.85 -35.40 2.81
C GLU A 1116 -26.38 -34.47 3.91
N PHE A 1117 -25.47 -33.89 4.70
CA PHE A 1117 -25.81 -32.94 5.75
C PHE A 1117 -26.49 -31.69 5.19
N VAL A 1118 -25.92 -31.12 4.12
CA VAL A 1118 -26.49 -29.97 3.42
C VAL A 1118 -27.87 -30.31 2.85
N GLU A 1119 -28.01 -31.46 2.17
CA GLU A 1119 -29.29 -31.94 1.63
C GLU A 1119 -30.38 -32.09 2.71
N THR A 1120 -29.99 -32.60 3.87
CA THR A 1120 -30.92 -32.90 4.95
C THR A 1120 -31.38 -31.64 5.68
N PHE A 1121 -30.49 -30.71 6.00
CA PHE A 1121 -30.83 -29.60 6.90
C PHE A 1121 -30.98 -28.24 6.21
N MET A 1122 -30.12 -27.94 5.23
CA MET A 1122 -30.14 -26.64 4.56
C MET A 1122 -31.34 -26.47 3.65
N TYR A 1123 -31.61 -27.48 2.81
CA TYR A 1123 -32.72 -27.44 1.87
C TYR A 1123 -34.08 -27.48 2.57
N LEU A 1124 -34.21 -28.21 3.68
CA LEU A 1124 -35.45 -28.22 4.48
C LEU A 1124 -35.75 -26.83 5.06
N GLU A 1125 -34.75 -26.16 5.64
CA GLU A 1125 -34.93 -24.82 6.22
C GLU A 1125 -35.16 -23.74 5.16
N LEU A 1126 -34.50 -23.83 4.00
CA LEU A 1126 -34.79 -22.97 2.84
C LEU A 1126 -36.24 -23.12 2.36
N LYS A 1127 -36.72 -24.36 2.23
CA LYS A 1127 -38.11 -24.65 1.85
C LYS A 1127 -39.10 -24.08 2.87
N MET A 1128 -38.81 -24.25 4.16
CA MET A 1128 -39.63 -23.71 5.24
C MET A 1128 -39.72 -22.18 5.19
N LEU A 1129 -38.59 -21.49 4.99
CA LEU A 1129 -38.57 -20.03 4.85
C LEU A 1129 -39.39 -19.59 3.65
N ASN A 1130 -39.22 -20.21 2.48
CA ASN A 1130 -39.96 -19.82 1.27
C ASN A 1130 -41.48 -20.03 1.38
N GLU A 1131 -41.94 -21.14 1.99
CA GLU A 1131 -43.37 -21.47 2.05
C GLU A 1131 -44.12 -20.80 3.22
N LYS A 1132 -43.43 -20.53 4.35
CA LYS A 1132 -44.07 -20.12 5.61
C LYS A 1132 -43.59 -18.77 6.17
N CYS A 1133 -42.75 -18.01 5.44
CA CYS A 1133 -42.16 -16.75 5.93
C CYS A 1133 -43.15 -15.78 6.59
N THR A 1134 -44.36 -15.65 6.03
CA THR A 1134 -45.41 -14.73 6.52
C THR A 1134 -46.02 -15.14 7.86
N LYS A 1135 -45.95 -16.42 8.22
CA LYS A 1135 -46.53 -16.98 9.45
C LYS A 1135 -45.49 -17.21 10.55
N MET A 1136 -44.21 -17.06 10.24
CA MET A 1136 -43.11 -17.23 11.19
C MET A 1136 -42.89 -15.97 12.02
N SER A 1137 -42.56 -16.16 13.29
CA SER A 1137 -42.08 -15.09 14.16
C SER A 1137 -40.71 -14.56 13.72
N ASN A 1138 -40.37 -13.33 14.15
CA ASN A 1138 -39.05 -12.75 13.86
C ASN A 1138 -37.91 -13.63 14.36
N ASP A 1139 -38.06 -14.26 15.54
CA ASP A 1139 -37.04 -15.13 16.13
C ASP A 1139 -36.85 -16.45 15.35
N GLU A 1140 -37.94 -17.05 14.86
CA GLU A 1140 -37.88 -18.25 14.02
C GLU A 1140 -37.20 -17.97 12.67
N ARG A 1141 -37.49 -16.81 12.05
CA ARG A 1141 -36.82 -16.39 10.81
C ARG A 1141 -35.34 -16.14 11.05
N LEU A 1142 -35.00 -15.44 12.12
CA LEU A 1142 -33.62 -15.15 12.48
C LEU A 1142 -32.83 -16.44 12.75
N ARG A 1143 -33.44 -17.42 13.43
CA ARG A 1143 -32.86 -18.75 13.67
C ARG A 1143 -32.53 -19.45 12.35
N SER A 1144 -33.54 -19.63 11.48
CA SER A 1144 -33.39 -20.35 10.20
C SER A 1144 -32.37 -19.67 9.28
N LEU A 1145 -32.38 -18.33 9.18
CA LEU A 1145 -31.37 -17.57 8.44
C LEU A 1145 -29.96 -17.69 9.04
N THR A 1146 -29.84 -17.65 10.37
CA THR A 1146 -28.55 -17.81 11.05
C THR A 1146 -27.94 -19.18 10.76
N LEU A 1147 -28.77 -20.22 10.76
CA LEU A 1147 -28.36 -21.58 10.46
C LEU A 1147 -27.90 -21.72 9.00
N ILE A 1148 -28.69 -21.25 8.03
CA ILE A 1148 -28.34 -21.27 6.60
C ILE A 1148 -27.02 -20.53 6.36
N HIS A 1149 -26.84 -19.36 6.98
CA HIS A 1149 -25.60 -18.59 6.88
C HIS A 1149 -24.36 -19.37 7.36
N HIS A 1150 -24.47 -20.04 8.50
CA HIS A 1150 -23.36 -20.81 9.06
C HIS A 1150 -23.07 -22.08 8.26
N ILE A 1151 -24.10 -22.78 7.79
CA ILE A 1151 -23.96 -23.93 6.89
C ILE A 1151 -23.26 -23.49 5.60
N ALA A 1152 -23.70 -22.39 4.99
CA ALA A 1152 -23.10 -21.84 3.77
C ALA A 1152 -21.62 -21.48 3.96
N ILE A 1153 -21.24 -20.86 5.10
CA ILE A 1153 -19.82 -20.59 5.41
C ILE A 1153 -19.02 -21.89 5.48
N GLY A 1154 -19.61 -22.98 5.98
CA GLY A 1154 -18.93 -24.26 6.13
C GLY A 1154 -18.80 -25.06 4.83
N CYS A 1155 -19.77 -24.97 3.90
CA CYS A 1155 -19.78 -25.80 2.69
C CYS A 1155 -19.44 -25.07 1.39
N LEU A 1156 -19.49 -23.74 1.31
CA LEU A 1156 -19.29 -23.06 0.01
C LEU A 1156 -17.88 -23.25 -0.58
N ARG A 1157 -16.88 -23.64 0.22
CA ARG A 1157 -15.54 -23.97 -0.29
C ARG A 1157 -15.53 -25.19 -1.22
N MET A 1158 -16.34 -26.21 -0.93
CA MET A 1158 -16.48 -27.38 -1.81
C MET A 1158 -17.43 -27.13 -2.98
N VAL A 1159 -18.40 -26.22 -2.83
CA VAL A 1159 -19.37 -25.96 -3.90
C VAL A 1159 -18.66 -25.26 -5.06
N PRO A 1160 -18.67 -25.86 -6.27
CA PRO A 1160 -18.03 -25.27 -7.42
C PRO A 1160 -18.61 -23.89 -7.70
N ARG A 1161 -17.83 -23.07 -8.42
CA ARG A 1161 -18.38 -21.84 -9.00
C ARG A 1161 -19.66 -22.17 -9.74
N ILE A 1162 -20.59 -21.23 -9.72
CA ILE A 1162 -21.80 -21.33 -10.50
C ILE A 1162 -21.37 -21.54 -11.95
N GLU A 1163 -21.51 -22.77 -12.44
CA GLU A 1163 -21.52 -23.08 -13.87
C GLU A 1163 -22.80 -22.47 -14.39
N SER A 1164 -22.81 -21.15 -14.52
CA SER A 1164 -23.83 -20.52 -15.32
C SER A 1164 -23.70 -21.17 -16.67
N LYS A 1165 -24.79 -21.72 -17.21
CA LYS A 1165 -24.96 -21.74 -18.66
C LYS A 1165 -24.48 -20.38 -19.11
N GLU A 1166 -23.47 -20.33 -19.99
CA GLU A 1166 -23.15 -19.10 -20.70
C GLU A 1166 -24.51 -18.51 -21.06
N VAL A 1167 -24.84 -17.36 -20.48
CA VAL A 1167 -26.21 -16.87 -20.59
C VAL A 1167 -26.45 -16.77 -22.09
N GLN A 1168 -27.27 -17.68 -22.61
CA GLN A 1168 -27.34 -17.89 -24.04
C GLN A 1168 -27.99 -16.65 -24.60
N ASN A 1169 -27.38 -16.08 -25.64
CA ASN A 1169 -27.74 -14.77 -26.17
C ASN A 1169 -27.43 -13.58 -25.23
N LEU A 1170 -26.53 -13.70 -24.24
CA LEU A 1170 -25.85 -12.49 -23.75
C LEU A 1170 -25.05 -11.94 -24.92
N VAL A 1171 -24.10 -12.73 -25.43
CA VAL A 1171 -23.58 -12.61 -26.81
C VAL A 1171 -22.89 -13.92 -27.28
N SER A 1172 -23.00 -14.30 -28.57
CA SER A 1172 -22.37 -15.50 -29.17
C SER A 1172 -20.91 -15.20 -29.64
N SER A 1173 -19.91 -15.91 -29.10
CA SER A 1173 -18.46 -15.84 -29.46
C SER A 1173 -17.86 -17.18 -29.92
N ILE A 1174 -17.38 -17.27 -31.17
CA ILE A 1174 -16.66 -18.45 -31.70
C ILE A 1174 -15.19 -18.42 -31.29
N VAL A 1175 -14.74 -17.35 -30.64
CA VAL A 1175 -13.43 -17.33 -29.97
C VAL A 1175 -13.62 -17.65 -28.49
N PRO A 1176 -12.83 -18.59 -27.94
CA PRO A 1176 -13.05 -19.10 -26.59
C PRO A 1176 -12.92 -17.97 -25.56
N TYR A 1177 -13.97 -17.78 -24.77
CA TYR A 1177 -14.03 -16.83 -23.67
C TYR A 1177 -13.47 -17.41 -22.37
N ASP A 1178 -12.32 -18.05 -22.48
CA ASP A 1178 -11.77 -18.79 -21.35
C ASP A 1178 -11.01 -17.84 -20.43
N SER A 1179 -11.60 -17.56 -19.26
CA SER A 1179 -10.93 -16.92 -18.12
C SER A 1179 -9.96 -17.88 -17.43
N LYS A 1180 -9.12 -18.57 -18.22
CA LYS A 1180 -8.18 -19.61 -17.81
C LYS A 1180 -6.93 -19.09 -17.10
N ILE A 1181 -7.03 -18.04 -16.28
CA ILE A 1181 -6.18 -18.01 -15.08
C ILE A 1181 -6.94 -18.83 -14.02
N GLN A 1182 -7.08 -20.13 -14.30
CA GLN A 1182 -7.61 -21.11 -13.37
C GLN A 1182 -6.54 -21.39 -12.32
N ALA A 1183 -6.44 -20.54 -11.31
CA ALA A 1183 -5.83 -20.93 -10.04
C ALA A 1183 -6.86 -21.72 -9.20
N GLN A 1184 -7.53 -22.71 -9.81
CA GLN A 1184 -8.20 -23.78 -9.09
C GLN A 1184 -7.28 -24.99 -9.21
N TYR A 1185 -6.34 -25.11 -8.29
CA TYR A 1185 -5.83 -26.44 -7.99
C TYR A 1185 -7.02 -27.25 -7.49
N SER A 1186 -7.32 -28.38 -8.14
CA SER A 1186 -8.24 -29.37 -7.59
C SER A 1186 -7.60 -29.93 -6.31
N LEU A 1187 -7.82 -29.25 -5.19
CA LEU A 1187 -7.32 -29.65 -3.88
C LEU A 1187 -8.04 -30.91 -3.35
N TYR A 1188 -9.11 -31.34 -4.03
CA TYR A 1188 -9.92 -32.50 -3.68
C TYR A 1188 -9.62 -33.67 -4.61
N VAL A 1189 -9.64 -34.88 -4.04
CA VAL A 1189 -9.42 -36.13 -4.76
C VAL A 1189 -10.55 -36.41 -5.78
N LYS A 1190 -11.76 -35.89 -5.53
CA LYS A 1190 -12.94 -36.05 -6.39
C LYS A 1190 -13.93 -34.91 -6.17
N GLU A 1191 -14.67 -34.53 -7.21
CA GLU A 1191 -15.64 -33.44 -7.12
C GLU A 1191 -16.88 -33.82 -6.28
N PRO A 1192 -17.40 -32.90 -5.44
CA PRO A 1192 -18.59 -33.14 -4.64
C PRO A 1192 -19.84 -33.30 -5.50
N LYS A 1193 -20.66 -34.31 -5.19
CA LYS A 1193 -21.89 -34.62 -5.93
C LYS A 1193 -23.10 -33.99 -5.24
N PHE A 1194 -23.41 -32.74 -5.59
CA PHE A 1194 -24.71 -32.16 -5.27
C PHE A 1194 -25.70 -32.43 -6.42
N LYS A 1195 -27.00 -32.56 -6.11
CA LYS A 1195 -28.05 -32.67 -7.14
C LYS A 1195 -28.09 -31.48 -8.09
N GLU A 1196 -27.82 -30.27 -7.56
CA GLU A 1196 -27.73 -29.00 -8.29
C GLU A 1196 -26.67 -28.09 -7.65
N ASN A 1197 -26.23 -27.03 -8.33
CA ASN A 1197 -25.26 -26.09 -7.77
C ASN A 1197 -25.89 -25.31 -6.60
N LEU A 1198 -25.50 -25.65 -5.36
CA LEU A 1198 -26.03 -25.06 -4.14
C LEU A 1198 -25.95 -23.52 -4.11
N ARG A 1199 -24.92 -22.92 -4.74
CA ARG A 1199 -24.79 -21.45 -4.81
C ARG A 1199 -25.92 -20.81 -5.60
N MET A 1200 -26.33 -21.43 -6.71
CA MET A 1200 -27.47 -20.95 -7.50
C MET A 1200 -28.76 -21.01 -6.71
N HIS A 1201 -29.00 -22.15 -6.05
CA HIS A 1201 -30.20 -22.36 -5.25
C HIS A 1201 -30.30 -21.33 -4.12
N LEU A 1202 -29.19 -21.06 -3.43
CA LEU A 1202 -29.11 -20.03 -2.40
C LEU A 1202 -29.39 -18.62 -2.92
N LEU A 1203 -28.82 -18.24 -4.07
CA LEU A 1203 -29.03 -16.91 -4.63
C LEU A 1203 -30.49 -16.67 -5.00
N ILE A 1204 -31.14 -17.65 -5.63
CA ILE A 1204 -32.54 -17.55 -6.04
C ILE A 1204 -33.45 -17.46 -4.81
N ASP A 1205 -33.33 -18.43 -3.90
CA ASP A 1205 -34.22 -18.52 -2.74
C ASP A 1205 -34.05 -17.32 -1.79
N ILE A 1206 -32.80 -16.97 -1.47
CA ILE A 1206 -32.53 -15.85 -0.56
C ILE A 1206 -32.85 -14.52 -1.25
N GLY A 1207 -32.66 -14.40 -2.57
CA GLY A 1207 -33.10 -13.23 -3.33
C GLY A 1207 -34.61 -13.00 -3.22
N ASN A 1208 -35.40 -14.03 -3.51
CA ASN A 1208 -36.86 -13.98 -3.36
C ASN A 1208 -37.29 -13.68 -1.91
N LEU A 1209 -36.58 -14.26 -0.94
CA LEU A 1209 -36.84 -14.03 0.48
C LEU A 1209 -36.53 -12.58 0.89
N ILE A 1210 -35.45 -11.98 0.37
CA ILE A 1210 -35.11 -10.57 0.62
C ILE A 1210 -36.23 -9.66 0.10
N ASP A 1211 -36.69 -9.87 -1.14
CA ASP A 1211 -37.79 -9.09 -1.72
C ASP A 1211 -39.06 -9.21 -0.87
N HIS A 1212 -39.39 -10.42 -0.42
CA HIS A 1212 -40.51 -10.68 0.46
C HIS A 1212 -40.37 -10.03 1.85
N LEU A 1213 -39.18 -10.08 2.46
CA LEU A 1213 -38.90 -9.44 3.77
C LEU A 1213 -39.00 -7.92 3.68
N ILE A 1214 -38.51 -7.30 2.60
CA ILE A 1214 -38.62 -5.86 2.38
C ILE A 1214 -40.08 -5.45 2.20
N ALA A 1215 -40.87 -6.24 1.47
CA ALA A 1215 -42.27 -5.93 1.19
C ALA A 1215 -43.20 -6.08 2.40
N TYR A 1216 -43.00 -7.10 3.25
CA TYR A 1216 -43.95 -7.44 4.32
C TYR A 1216 -43.41 -7.29 5.75
N HIS A 1217 -42.08 -7.18 5.94
CA HIS A 1217 -41.42 -7.16 7.25
C HIS A 1217 -40.22 -6.19 7.28
N SER A 1218 -40.40 -4.96 6.78
CA SER A 1218 -39.35 -3.92 6.72
C SER A 1218 -38.66 -3.64 8.07
N ASP A 1219 -39.36 -3.88 9.18
CA ASP A 1219 -38.90 -3.58 10.53
C ASP A 1219 -37.94 -4.67 11.08
N ASP A 1220 -37.86 -5.85 10.44
CA ASP A 1220 -36.97 -6.95 10.85
C ASP A 1220 -35.55 -6.80 10.27
N ALA A 1221 -34.87 -5.74 10.71
CA ALA A 1221 -33.52 -5.41 10.24
C ALA A 1221 -32.49 -6.52 10.52
N SER A 1222 -32.69 -7.33 11.56
CA SER A 1222 -31.76 -8.42 11.91
C SER A 1222 -31.81 -9.55 10.90
N SER A 1223 -33.00 -9.99 10.50
CA SER A 1223 -33.19 -11.03 9.47
C SER A 1223 -32.71 -10.54 8.11
N ILE A 1224 -33.06 -9.32 7.70
CA ILE A 1224 -32.62 -8.73 6.42
C ILE A 1224 -31.10 -8.67 6.34
N LYS A 1225 -30.42 -8.25 7.42
CA LYS A 1225 -28.95 -8.19 7.47
C LYS A 1225 -28.29 -9.56 7.29
N ILE A 1226 -28.88 -10.63 7.85
CA ILE A 1226 -28.34 -11.99 7.66
C ILE A 1226 -28.64 -12.50 6.25
N ALA A 1227 -29.83 -12.27 5.71
CA ALA A 1227 -30.19 -12.64 4.34
C ALA A 1227 -29.23 -12.01 3.30
N LEU A 1228 -28.95 -10.70 3.44
CA LEU A 1228 -27.96 -10.01 2.60
C LEU A 1228 -26.55 -10.59 2.73
N LYS A 1229 -26.14 -11.00 3.94
CA LYS A 1229 -24.86 -11.69 4.15
C LYS A 1229 -24.83 -13.05 3.46
N ILE A 1230 -25.91 -13.82 3.46
CA ILE A 1230 -25.98 -15.10 2.74
C ILE A 1230 -25.89 -14.87 1.24
N TYR A 1231 -26.58 -13.84 0.73
CA TYR A 1231 -26.57 -13.49 -0.69
C TYR A 1231 -25.16 -13.07 -1.17
N SER A 1232 -24.46 -12.22 -0.41
CA SER A 1232 -23.08 -11.83 -0.73
C SER A 1232 -22.08 -12.97 -0.57
N LEU A 1233 -22.24 -13.81 0.45
CA LEU A 1233 -21.41 -15.00 0.67
C LEU A 1233 -21.52 -15.97 -0.52
N SER A 1234 -22.73 -16.21 -1.02
CA SER A 1234 -22.99 -17.16 -2.12
C SER A 1234 -22.32 -16.74 -3.43
N SER A 1235 -22.14 -15.44 -3.66
CA SER A 1235 -21.50 -14.89 -4.87
C SER A 1235 -19.97 -14.74 -4.77
N MET A 1236 -19.44 -14.24 -3.64
CA MET A 1236 -18.02 -13.83 -3.54
C MET A 1236 -17.15 -14.76 -2.68
N TYR A 1237 -17.72 -15.55 -1.77
CA TYR A 1237 -16.92 -16.33 -0.82
C TYR A 1237 -16.45 -17.67 -1.41
N TYR A 1238 -15.14 -17.89 -1.41
CA TYR A 1238 -14.49 -19.13 -1.86
C TYR A 1238 -13.65 -19.80 -0.77
N GLY A 1239 -13.99 -19.62 0.52
CA GLY A 1239 -13.34 -20.28 1.66
C GLY A 1239 -12.59 -19.37 2.63
N THR A 1240 -12.20 -18.17 2.20
CA THR A 1240 -11.50 -17.18 3.02
C THR A 1240 -12.10 -15.78 2.82
N PHE A 1241 -12.10 -14.98 3.89
CA PHE A 1241 -12.53 -13.57 3.83
C PHE A 1241 -11.37 -12.66 3.46
N GLU A 1242 -11.63 -11.65 2.64
CA GLU A 1242 -10.64 -10.67 2.15
C GLU A 1242 -9.90 -9.94 3.29
N GLN A 1243 -10.61 -9.58 4.37
CA GLN A 1243 -10.03 -8.91 5.54
C GLN A 1243 -8.93 -9.73 6.22
N ASN A 1244 -9.05 -11.06 6.22
CA ASN A 1244 -8.03 -11.93 6.81
C ASN A 1244 -6.78 -12.00 5.93
N ILE A 1245 -6.94 -11.90 4.61
CA ILE A 1245 -5.83 -11.84 3.65
C ILE A 1245 -5.07 -10.53 3.84
N ASN A 1246 -5.78 -9.39 3.93
CA ASN A 1246 -5.15 -8.09 4.14
C ASN A 1246 -4.41 -8.00 5.49
N LYS A 1247 -4.90 -8.67 6.53
CA LYS A 1247 -4.21 -8.75 7.82
C LYS A 1247 -2.89 -9.54 7.73
N LEU A 1248 -2.90 -10.67 7.03
CA LEU A 1248 -1.68 -11.45 6.77
C LEU A 1248 -0.65 -10.64 5.97
N CYS A 1249 -1.07 -9.95 4.89
CA CYS A 1249 -0.19 -9.11 4.10
C CYS A 1249 0.42 -7.94 4.90
N ASN A 1250 -0.35 -7.34 5.81
CA ASN A 1250 0.13 -6.24 6.65
C ASN A 1250 1.07 -6.69 7.78
N ASP A 1251 0.89 -7.90 8.32
CA ASP A 1251 1.78 -8.46 9.34
C ASP A 1251 3.13 -8.89 8.72
N ASP A 1252 3.15 -9.32 7.46
CA ASP A 1252 4.39 -9.58 6.70
C ASP A 1252 5.12 -8.26 6.35
N LEU A 1253 4.39 -7.20 5.99
CA LEU A 1253 4.96 -5.86 5.75
C LEU A 1253 5.52 -5.17 7.01
N LYS A 1254 5.16 -5.63 8.21
CA LYS A 1254 5.72 -5.14 9.48
C LYS A 1254 6.94 -5.95 9.96
N LYS A 1255 7.12 -7.15 9.42
CA LYS A 1255 8.24 -8.05 9.75
C LYS A 1255 9.40 -7.95 8.76
N HIS A 1256 9.14 -7.44 7.56
CA HIS A 1256 10.14 -6.93 6.62
C HIS A 1256 10.36 -5.45 6.86
#